data_AF-A0ABD3M659-F1
#
_entry.id   AF-A0ABD3M659-F1
#
_cell.length_a   1.000
_cell.length_b   1.000
_cell.length_c   1.000
_cell.angle_alpha   90.00
_cell.angle_beta   90.00
_cell.angle_gamma   90.00
#
_symmetry.space_group_name_H-M   'P 1'
#
loop_
_entity.id
_entity.type
_entity.pdbx_description
1 polymer ?
#
loop_
_entity_poly.entity_id
_entity_poly.type
_entity_poly.pdbx_seq_one_letter_code
_entity_poly.pdbx_strand_id
1 'polypeptide(L)'
;MAMVGADDDPLLLPARPPRRKRFVAGSHIGGDYNGLNNGGGSSITTTTLADDDDTDPSSASGLSPSSISNRKGIPVRTKSGRTRDRISRRGKKSTLRFRWMGMHTIIVAAIFIFIITFCYHSIIGNSPNEITHDGTEHPPIDSIERILSELSNANSPFTTEVEQEILLASYDTINQFPISIGVDTDGNNPNWETIVHPATEALRYFNKGDPSIKKRMKPAELAKALSRNQQLRGNVGGGNYNNLHGNENQVVDEGLMRVPKFWDPTPYRIIADERERRQNGNTVEGSILNNATREGDGGDGVRRYLGNYGSRLMTPGEAKSIGSRIPLQNVNNNATNNEEAELLETIFIAVASYRDWQCSRTVESAFQRASHPERIRVAVVDQIHIGIDTPCSVPPNGTCTVNPDQAACKYKSQIDYLTVDAELSVGPVFARHLGNRLYRGEYFAVQSDAHVEYTNGWDTEIIEQWHSAKNEMAVLSTYLSGVEDHIDVTTGNRISNSRPIMCESDFEGFGVNKHLRHGQQPEGTPYIHDMPTLHPFWAAGFSFGRGHFVVNVPYDQHLPWIFQGEEISIGLRGFSYGYDYYTPERAVCFHYYGRKDVPLFWENSNIYRGSGEYGMKRLNAIIHMDAPTPPGQNVDWIRADELKYGIGKVRDLQTFFDVFGIHVKEQRVEHNLCRFVGRPMQKEFIPFLRSNEMGLDYGKISFRYTEEWIRPDE
;
A
#
# COMPACT_ATOMS: atom_id res chain seq x y z
N MET A 1 -29.82 34.87 -29.69
CA MET A 1 -28.88 34.42 -30.75
C MET A 1 -27.56 34.11 -30.04
N ALA A 2 -27.04 32.91 -30.26
CA ALA A 2 -26.05 32.22 -29.44
C ALA A 2 -24.69 32.95 -29.27
N MET A 3 -24.09 32.86 -28.08
CA MET A 3 -22.88 32.05 -27.80
C MET A 3 -22.41 32.22 -26.34
N VAL A 4 -22.35 31.09 -25.64
CA VAL A 4 -21.38 30.63 -24.62
C VAL A 4 -20.86 31.66 -23.61
N GLY A 5 -21.45 31.64 -22.41
CA GLY A 5 -20.86 32.06 -21.14
C GLY A 5 -21.14 30.99 -20.10
N ALA A 6 -20.09 30.47 -19.47
CA ALA A 6 -20.18 29.57 -18.33
C ALA A 6 -19.29 30.18 -17.24
N ASP A 7 -19.93 30.81 -16.26
CA ASP A 7 -19.34 31.20 -14.99
C ASP A 7 -20.26 30.66 -13.87
N ASP A 8 -19.58 30.30 -12.77
CA ASP A 8 -20.00 30.15 -11.36
C ASP A 8 -20.77 28.89 -10.91
N ASP A 9 -20.10 27.94 -10.22
CA ASP A 9 -19.90 27.91 -8.73
C ASP A 9 -19.12 26.61 -8.32
N PRO A 10 -18.62 26.41 -7.06
CA PRO A 10 -17.20 26.15 -6.77
C PRO A 10 -16.90 24.73 -6.24
N LEU A 11 -15.62 24.51 -5.93
CA LEU A 11 -14.96 23.33 -5.33
C LEU A 11 -14.32 22.36 -6.35
N LEU A 12 -13.02 22.17 -6.14
CA LEU A 12 -12.03 21.38 -6.91
C LEU A 12 -11.38 22.16 -8.08
N LEU A 13 -10.35 22.94 -7.75
CA LEU A 13 -9.39 23.43 -8.75
C LEU A 13 -8.17 22.49 -8.80
N PRO A 14 -7.72 22.06 -9.99
CA PRO A 14 -6.51 21.25 -10.14
C PRO A 14 -5.25 22.12 -9.97
N ALA A 15 -4.25 21.58 -9.28
CA ALA A 15 -2.97 22.23 -9.04
C ALA A 15 -2.24 22.57 -10.36
N ARG A 16 -1.76 23.81 -10.50
CA ARG A 16 -0.79 24.21 -11.53
C ARG A 16 0.63 23.90 -11.05
N PRO A 17 1.55 23.45 -11.92
CA PRO A 17 2.94 23.17 -11.54
C PRO A 17 3.72 24.47 -11.27
N PRO A 18 4.75 24.42 -10.39
CA PRO A 18 5.49 25.62 -9.99
C PRO A 18 6.33 26.19 -11.14
N ARG A 19 6.26 27.51 -11.32
CA ARG A 19 7.14 28.28 -12.19
C ARG A 19 8.56 28.31 -11.60
N ARG A 20 9.55 27.86 -12.38
CA ARG A 20 10.99 28.06 -12.12
C ARG A 20 11.28 29.55 -11.87
N LYS A 21 11.73 29.92 -10.67
CA LYS A 21 12.39 31.22 -10.45
C LYS A 21 13.86 31.10 -10.84
N ARG A 22 14.27 31.92 -11.81
CA ARG A 22 15.66 32.18 -12.18
C ARG A 22 16.36 32.89 -11.01
N PHE A 23 17.51 32.36 -10.59
CA PHE A 23 18.50 33.14 -9.85
C PHE A 23 19.06 34.23 -10.77
N VAL A 24 19.01 35.48 -10.31
CA VAL A 24 19.72 36.61 -10.90
C VAL A 24 20.67 37.13 -9.83
N ALA A 25 21.96 37.05 -10.11
CA ALA A 25 23.01 37.71 -9.35
C ALA A 25 22.90 39.23 -9.54
N GLY A 26 22.98 39.98 -8.45
CA GLY A 26 23.02 41.44 -8.44
C GLY A 26 23.89 41.93 -7.30
N SER A 27 25.10 42.34 -7.66
CA SER A 27 26.15 42.95 -6.84
C SER A 27 25.93 44.45 -6.61
N HIS A 28 26.67 44.97 -5.60
CA HIS A 28 27.06 46.38 -5.34
C HIS A 28 26.03 47.27 -4.62
N ILE A 29 26.32 48.20 -3.69
CA ILE A 29 27.49 48.86 -3.04
C ILE A 29 26.83 49.60 -1.83
N GLY A 30 27.41 49.94 -0.67
CA GLY A 30 28.77 49.94 -0.13
C GLY A 30 28.81 50.73 1.20
N GLY A 31 30.03 51.05 1.65
CA GLY A 31 30.35 51.99 2.75
C GLY A 31 30.72 51.29 4.06
N ASP A 32 31.96 50.85 4.24
CA ASP A 32 33.09 51.60 4.83
C ASP A 32 32.94 51.87 6.34
N TYR A 33 33.82 51.26 7.16
CA TYR A 33 34.87 51.99 7.90
C TYR A 33 35.86 51.04 8.61
N ASN A 34 37.10 51.51 8.64
CA ASN A 34 38.39 50.84 8.92
C ASN A 34 38.71 50.52 10.40
N GLY A 35 39.70 49.63 10.57
CA GLY A 35 40.72 49.73 11.64
C GLY A 35 41.13 48.38 12.25
N LEU A 36 41.97 47.57 11.59
CA LEU A 36 43.44 47.45 11.74
C LEU A 36 43.99 47.02 13.12
N ASN A 37 44.66 45.85 13.06
CA ASN A 37 46.04 45.53 13.50
C ASN A 37 46.32 44.71 14.76
N ASN A 38 47.39 43.91 14.56
CA ASN A 38 48.25 43.15 15.48
C ASN A 38 47.71 41.79 15.97
N GLY A 39 48.45 40.68 15.93
CA GLY A 39 49.84 40.44 15.53
C GLY A 39 50.32 39.11 16.12
N GLY A 40 51.34 38.50 15.47
CA GLY A 40 52.23 37.48 16.04
C GLY A 40 51.68 36.04 16.07
N GLY A 41 52.42 35.00 15.69
CA GLY A 41 53.82 34.88 15.31
C GLY A 41 54.22 33.41 15.38
N SER A 42 55.13 33.00 14.48
CA SER A 42 56.10 31.89 14.53
C SER A 42 55.54 30.45 14.75
N SER A 43 56.12 29.37 14.25
CA SER A 43 57.49 29.11 13.84
C SER A 43 57.57 27.75 13.09
N ILE A 44 58.45 27.67 12.07
CA ILE A 44 59.51 26.62 11.95
C ILE A 44 59.03 25.19 11.58
N THR A 45 59.56 24.46 10.60
CA THR A 45 60.68 24.59 9.64
C THR A 45 60.65 23.36 8.72
N THR A 46 61.02 23.57 7.44
CA THR A 46 62.01 22.85 6.59
C THR A 46 62.07 21.32 6.63
N THR A 47 62.33 20.57 5.56
CA THR A 47 63.17 20.70 4.35
C THR A 47 62.94 19.36 3.61
N THR A 48 63.16 19.10 2.32
CA THR A 48 64.21 19.44 1.33
C THR A 48 63.72 18.79 0.02
N LEU A 49 63.71 19.51 -1.11
CA LEU A 49 64.71 19.45 -2.21
C LEU A 49 64.75 18.10 -2.96
N ALA A 50 64.90 18.01 -4.28
CA ALA A 50 64.91 18.95 -5.40
C ALA A 50 65.16 18.13 -6.69
N ASP A 51 65.06 18.81 -7.85
CA ASP A 51 65.86 18.58 -9.07
C ASP A 51 65.56 17.32 -9.91
N ASP A 52 65.61 17.30 -11.24
CA ASP A 52 65.96 18.30 -12.26
C ASP A 52 65.55 17.77 -13.65
N ASP A 53 65.45 18.72 -14.61
CA ASP A 53 65.90 18.64 -16.01
C ASP A 53 65.36 17.59 -17.00
N ASP A 54 64.76 18.07 -18.10
CA ASP A 54 65.49 18.47 -19.32
C ASP A 54 64.78 18.16 -20.66
N THR A 55 64.91 19.15 -21.56
CA THR A 55 65.03 19.05 -23.03
C THR A 55 63.81 18.77 -23.93
N ASP A 56 63.23 19.90 -24.38
CA ASP A 56 62.81 20.25 -25.76
C ASP A 56 64.00 20.11 -26.78
N PRO A 57 63.95 20.44 -28.11
CA PRO A 57 62.86 20.85 -29.00
C PRO A 57 62.97 20.34 -30.48
N SER A 58 62.09 20.91 -31.34
CA SER A 58 62.28 21.24 -32.78
C SER A 58 61.78 20.22 -33.82
N SER A 59 61.16 20.59 -34.96
CA SER A 59 60.73 21.88 -35.50
C SER A 59 59.91 21.72 -36.80
N ALA A 60 59.07 22.74 -37.09
CA ALA A 60 58.79 23.37 -38.39
C ALA A 60 58.08 22.54 -39.49
N SER A 61 57.17 23.04 -40.32
CA SER A 61 56.77 24.37 -40.82
C SER A 61 55.46 24.16 -41.63
N GLY A 62 54.59 25.10 -41.97
CA GLY A 62 54.55 26.55 -41.89
C GLY A 62 53.44 27.08 -42.83
N LEU A 63 53.16 28.37 -42.69
CA LEU A 63 52.48 29.30 -43.59
C LEU A 63 50.98 29.63 -43.36
N SER A 64 50.83 30.91 -43.06
CA SER A 64 49.69 31.78 -42.71
C SER A 64 49.47 32.81 -43.86
N PRO A 65 48.84 33.99 -43.67
CA PRO A 65 47.44 34.31 -43.31
C PRO A 65 46.82 35.43 -44.21
N SER A 66 45.57 35.81 -43.94
CA SER A 66 44.92 37.15 -44.06
C SER A 66 43.40 36.97 -44.30
N SER A 67 42.44 37.86 -44.05
CA SER A 67 42.08 38.91 -43.07
C SER A 67 40.80 39.58 -43.65
N ILE A 68 39.96 40.21 -42.80
CA ILE A 68 39.00 41.31 -43.12
C ILE A 68 37.52 41.00 -43.56
N SER A 69 36.62 41.24 -42.59
CA SER A 69 35.36 42.04 -42.53
C SER A 69 34.18 41.98 -43.54
N ASN A 70 32.97 41.90 -42.92
CA ASN A 70 31.74 42.72 -43.07
C ASN A 70 30.63 42.49 -44.15
N ARG A 71 29.42 42.27 -43.59
CA ARG A 71 28.05 42.82 -43.88
C ARG A 71 27.18 42.39 -45.10
N LYS A 72 25.97 41.93 -44.71
CA LYS A 72 24.56 42.25 -45.11
C LYS A 72 24.04 41.98 -46.54
N GLY A 73 22.83 41.37 -46.61
CA GLY A 73 21.86 41.61 -47.70
C GLY A 73 20.75 40.57 -47.93
N ILE A 74 19.52 40.90 -47.49
CA ILE A 74 18.16 40.30 -47.74
C ILE A 74 17.70 40.58 -49.20
N PRO A 75 16.73 39.91 -49.91
CA PRO A 75 15.29 39.61 -49.58
C PRO A 75 14.71 38.24 -50.05
N VAL A 76 13.67 37.61 -49.47
CA VAL A 76 12.19 37.85 -49.30
C VAL A 76 11.33 37.84 -50.58
N ARG A 77 10.42 36.84 -50.70
CA ARG A 77 8.99 36.87 -51.17
C ARG A 77 8.60 35.52 -51.83
N THR A 78 7.36 34.99 -51.90
CA THR A 78 6.06 35.06 -51.18
C THR A 78 5.09 34.07 -51.85
N LYS A 79 4.27 33.38 -51.02
CA LYS A 79 2.82 33.05 -51.11
C LYS A 79 2.15 32.37 -52.35
N SER A 80 1.12 31.60 -51.94
CA SER A 80 -0.16 31.24 -52.59
C SER A 80 -0.20 29.84 -53.24
N GLY A 81 -1.23 29.01 -53.12
CA GLY A 81 -2.53 29.09 -52.44
C GLY A 81 -3.61 28.34 -53.26
N ARG A 82 -4.42 27.48 -52.60
CA ARG A 82 -5.74 26.93 -53.05
C ARG A 82 -5.70 26.01 -54.31
N THR A 83 -6.58 25.02 -54.57
CA THR A 83 -7.92 24.63 -54.10
C THR A 83 -8.25 23.21 -54.61
N ARG A 84 -9.07 22.49 -53.81
CA ARG A 84 -10.16 21.52 -54.07
C ARG A 84 -10.48 20.95 -55.47
N ASP A 85 -10.84 19.65 -55.45
CA ASP A 85 -12.03 18.94 -56.03
C ASP A 85 -11.62 17.60 -56.67
N ARG A 86 -11.95 16.41 -56.13
CA ARG A 86 -13.23 15.65 -56.03
C ARG A 86 -13.74 15.07 -57.36
N ILE A 87 -14.19 13.80 -57.29
CA ILE A 87 -14.98 12.94 -58.25
C ILE A 87 -14.16 11.72 -58.75
N SER A 88 -14.34 10.51 -58.21
CA SER A 88 -15.37 9.46 -58.43
C SER A 88 -15.29 8.68 -59.76
N ARG A 89 -15.09 7.34 -59.69
CA ARG A 89 -16.03 6.25 -60.07
C ARG A 89 -15.34 5.01 -60.70
N ARG A 90 -15.84 3.83 -60.24
CA ARG A 90 -16.01 2.52 -60.93
C ARG A 90 -14.72 1.83 -61.41
N GLY A 91 -14.45 0.55 -61.13
CA GLY A 91 -15.30 -0.61 -60.84
C GLY A 91 -15.13 -1.65 -61.95
N LYS A 92 -14.68 -2.87 -61.62
CA LYS A 92 -14.95 -4.08 -62.42
C LYS A 92 -14.75 -5.35 -61.61
N LYS A 93 -15.81 -6.17 -61.63
CA LYS A 93 -15.91 -7.56 -61.18
C LYS A 93 -15.17 -8.49 -62.15
N SER A 94 -14.71 -9.64 -61.64
CA SER A 94 -14.75 -10.90 -62.39
C SER A 94 -15.16 -12.04 -61.45
N THR A 95 -15.87 -13.00 -62.02
CA THR A 95 -16.60 -14.10 -61.38
C THR A 95 -16.34 -15.39 -62.15
N LEU A 96 -16.60 -16.54 -61.50
CA LEU A 96 -16.65 -17.94 -61.98
C LEU A 96 -15.29 -18.67 -62.05
N ARG A 97 -15.13 -19.95 -61.68
CA ARG A 97 -16.10 -21.03 -61.39
C ARG A 97 -15.46 -22.18 -60.58
N PHE A 98 -16.30 -22.80 -59.78
CA PHE A 98 -16.26 -24.10 -59.09
C PHE A 98 -15.80 -25.31 -59.92
N ARG A 99 -14.96 -26.22 -59.38
CA ARG A 99 -15.29 -27.64 -58.99
C ARG A 99 -14.07 -28.55 -58.77
N TRP A 100 -14.24 -29.47 -57.79
CA TRP A 100 -13.58 -30.77 -57.54
C TRP A 100 -12.18 -30.81 -56.88
N MET A 101 -12.14 -31.22 -55.60
CA MET A 101 -11.67 -32.56 -55.18
C MET A 101 -11.86 -32.72 -53.66
N GLY A 102 -12.96 -33.38 -53.29
CA GLY A 102 -13.10 -34.04 -52.01
C GLY A 102 -12.48 -35.43 -52.12
N MET A 103 -11.54 -35.74 -51.23
CA MET A 103 -11.16 -37.11 -50.82
C MET A 103 -10.07 -37.11 -49.72
N HIS A 104 -9.42 -35.98 -49.43
CA HIS A 104 -8.37 -35.92 -48.40
C HIS A 104 -8.85 -35.50 -46.99
N THR A 105 -10.05 -34.95 -46.84
CA THR A 105 -10.57 -34.48 -45.54
C THR A 105 -11.22 -35.56 -44.67
N ILE A 106 -11.59 -36.71 -45.26
CA ILE A 106 -12.20 -37.83 -44.51
C ILE A 106 -11.14 -38.73 -43.87
N ILE A 107 -9.95 -38.85 -44.49
CA ILE A 107 -8.85 -39.67 -43.97
C ILE A 107 -8.14 -38.97 -42.79
N VAL A 108 -8.01 -37.64 -42.83
CA VAL A 108 -7.42 -36.87 -41.72
C VAL A 108 -8.34 -36.84 -40.49
N ALA A 109 -9.66 -36.79 -40.68
CA ALA A 109 -10.62 -36.86 -39.59
C ALA A 109 -10.68 -38.25 -38.94
N ALA A 110 -10.54 -39.33 -39.72
CA ALA A 110 -10.50 -40.70 -39.19
C ALA A 110 -9.22 -40.98 -38.38
N ILE A 111 -8.07 -40.43 -38.80
CA ILE A 111 -6.80 -40.56 -38.06
C ILE A 111 -6.83 -39.76 -36.75
N PHE A 112 -7.46 -38.57 -36.73
CA PHE A 112 -7.63 -37.79 -35.50
C PHE A 112 -8.57 -38.46 -34.50
N ILE A 113 -9.65 -39.09 -34.96
CA ILE A 113 -10.57 -39.83 -34.09
C ILE A 113 -9.92 -41.13 -33.57
N PHE A 114 -9.09 -41.80 -34.37
CA PHE A 114 -8.36 -43.00 -33.92
C PHE A 114 -7.28 -42.68 -32.88
N ILE A 115 -6.57 -41.55 -33.00
CA ILE A 115 -5.59 -41.09 -32.00
C ILE A 115 -6.27 -40.70 -30.69
N ILE A 116 -7.42 -40.01 -30.75
CA ILE A 116 -8.19 -39.65 -29.55
C ILE A 116 -8.75 -40.90 -28.85
N THR A 117 -9.19 -41.91 -29.61
CA THR A 117 -9.75 -43.16 -29.03
C THR A 117 -8.66 -44.09 -28.46
N PHE A 118 -7.45 -44.12 -29.05
CA PHE A 118 -6.32 -44.89 -28.52
C PHE A 118 -5.66 -44.23 -27.30
N CYS A 119 -5.70 -42.90 -27.21
CA CYS A 119 -5.33 -42.17 -26.00
C CYS A 119 -6.37 -42.35 -24.88
N TYR A 120 -7.65 -42.50 -25.20
CA TYR A 120 -8.72 -42.70 -24.19
C TYR A 120 -8.75 -44.12 -23.60
N HIS A 121 -8.21 -45.13 -24.29
CA HIS A 121 -8.12 -46.51 -23.79
C HIS A 121 -6.77 -46.91 -23.20
N SER A 122 -5.78 -46.03 -23.20
CA SER A 122 -4.53 -46.19 -22.42
C SER A 122 -4.56 -45.46 -21.07
N ILE A 123 -5.69 -44.86 -20.66
CA ILE A 123 -5.84 -44.04 -19.44
C ILE A 123 -6.86 -44.64 -18.44
N ILE A 124 -7.34 -45.87 -18.66
CA ILE A 124 -8.16 -46.59 -17.66
C ILE A 124 -7.53 -47.95 -17.42
N GLY A 125 -6.59 -48.00 -16.48
CA GLY A 125 -5.94 -49.23 -16.05
C GLY A 125 -4.63 -48.94 -15.33
N ASN A 126 -4.66 -49.09 -14.01
CA ASN A 126 -3.57 -49.00 -13.03
C ASN A 126 -3.27 -47.59 -12.51
N SER A 127 -3.74 -47.37 -11.27
CA SER A 127 -3.06 -46.53 -10.28
C SER A 127 -1.58 -46.90 -10.20
N PRO A 128 -0.68 -45.91 -10.24
CA PRO A 128 0.63 -46.05 -9.65
C PRO A 128 0.85 -44.92 -8.63
N ASN A 129 0.92 -45.32 -7.37
CA ASN A 129 1.70 -44.75 -6.27
C ASN A 129 2.12 -43.28 -6.43
N GLU A 130 1.52 -42.43 -5.60
CA GLU A 130 2.15 -41.21 -5.10
C GLU A 130 3.62 -41.50 -4.77
N ILE A 131 4.52 -40.93 -5.54
CA ILE A 131 5.89 -40.74 -5.12
C ILE A 131 5.82 -39.51 -4.19
N THR A 132 5.55 -39.80 -2.92
CA THR A 132 5.81 -38.90 -1.82
C THR A 132 7.31 -38.59 -1.84
N HIS A 133 7.67 -37.36 -2.16
CA HIS A 133 8.95 -36.83 -1.73
C HIS A 133 8.83 -36.50 -0.24
N ASP A 134 9.23 -37.47 0.57
CA ASP A 134 9.62 -37.37 1.97
C ASP A 134 10.60 -36.18 2.18
N GLY A 135 10.47 -35.29 3.16
CA GLY A 135 9.55 -35.27 4.29
C GLY A 135 9.42 -33.86 4.89
N THR A 136 8.17 -33.43 5.02
CA THR A 136 7.66 -32.61 6.12
C THR A 136 6.25 -33.12 6.35
N GLU A 137 6.10 -34.12 7.23
CA GLU A 137 4.76 -34.52 7.69
C GLU A 137 4.15 -33.35 8.46
N HIS A 138 3.29 -32.60 7.77
CA HIS A 138 2.42 -31.62 8.41
C HIS A 138 1.43 -32.37 9.30
N PRO A 139 1.19 -31.93 10.55
CA PRO A 139 0.23 -32.59 11.40
C PRO A 139 -1.17 -32.45 10.77
N PRO A 140 -1.96 -33.54 10.65
CA PRO A 140 -3.30 -33.50 10.05
C PRO A 140 -4.26 -32.63 10.88
N ILE A 141 -5.40 -32.22 10.29
CA ILE A 141 -6.48 -31.45 10.92
C ILE A 141 -6.91 -32.02 12.29
N ASP A 142 -6.77 -33.34 12.50
CA ASP A 142 -6.96 -34.03 13.77
C ASP A 142 -6.11 -33.48 14.93
N SER A 143 -5.00 -32.79 14.63
CA SER A 143 -4.09 -32.21 15.61
C SER A 143 -4.68 -31.01 16.38
N ILE A 144 -5.46 -30.14 15.71
CA ILE A 144 -6.10 -29.00 16.37
C ILE A 144 -7.23 -29.48 17.28
N GLU A 145 -8.07 -30.40 16.81
CA GLU A 145 -9.14 -30.98 17.63
C GLU A 145 -8.58 -31.70 18.86
N ARG A 146 -7.45 -32.41 18.72
CA ARG A 146 -6.71 -33.00 19.84
C ARG A 146 -6.22 -31.94 20.82
N ILE A 147 -5.50 -30.90 20.36
CA ILE A 147 -4.99 -29.83 21.22
C ILE A 147 -6.15 -29.15 21.98
N LEU A 148 -7.25 -28.86 21.29
CA LEU A 148 -8.44 -28.28 21.91
C LEU A 148 -9.10 -29.20 22.93
N SER A 149 -9.11 -30.52 22.68
CA SER A 149 -9.62 -31.51 23.63
C SER A 149 -8.76 -31.55 24.90
N GLU A 150 -7.44 -31.44 24.80
CA GLU A 150 -6.52 -31.38 25.93
C GLU A 150 -6.64 -30.05 26.71
N LEU A 151 -6.94 -28.95 26.01
CA LEU A 151 -7.18 -27.62 26.59
C LEU A 151 -8.54 -27.48 27.29
N SER A 152 -9.53 -28.29 26.90
CA SER A 152 -10.83 -28.33 27.59
C SER A 152 -10.72 -28.74 29.07
N ASN A 153 -9.60 -29.37 29.45
CA ASN A 153 -9.26 -29.61 30.84
C ASN A 153 -8.83 -28.32 31.53
N ALA A 154 -9.62 -27.85 32.50
CA ALA A 154 -9.39 -26.62 33.23
C ALA A 154 -8.03 -26.56 33.98
N ASN A 155 -7.40 -27.71 34.23
CA ASN A 155 -6.13 -27.79 34.94
C ASN A 155 -4.89 -27.73 34.03
N SER A 156 -5.04 -27.90 32.71
CA SER A 156 -3.92 -27.80 31.76
C SER A 156 -3.50 -26.33 31.62
N PRO A 157 -2.22 -25.95 31.72
CA PRO A 157 -1.80 -24.57 31.51
C PRO A 157 -1.94 -24.17 30.03
N PHE A 158 -2.41 -22.95 29.75
CA PHE A 158 -2.38 -22.38 28.39
C PHE A 158 -1.17 -21.46 28.28
N THR A 159 -0.06 -22.00 27.77
CA THR A 159 1.22 -21.29 27.68
C THR A 159 1.46 -20.75 26.27
N THR A 160 2.46 -19.88 26.11
CA THR A 160 2.87 -19.35 24.80
C THR A 160 3.30 -20.46 23.85
N GLU A 161 3.86 -21.55 24.37
CA GLU A 161 4.25 -22.73 23.58
C GLU A 161 3.03 -23.42 22.97
N VAL A 162 1.94 -23.58 23.75
CA VAL A 162 0.68 -24.16 23.24
C VAL A 162 0.03 -23.28 22.17
N GLU A 163 0.12 -21.95 22.30
CA GLU A 163 -0.32 -21.05 21.24
C GLU A 163 0.45 -21.25 19.94
N GLN A 164 1.78 -21.35 20.04
CA GLN A 164 2.63 -21.60 18.88
C GLN A 164 2.30 -22.96 18.25
N GLU A 165 2.02 -23.99 19.04
CA GLU A 165 1.56 -25.29 18.53
C GLU A 165 0.24 -25.17 17.75
N ILE A 166 -0.75 -24.43 18.25
CA ILE A 166 -2.02 -24.18 17.55
C ILE A 166 -1.76 -23.46 16.22
N LEU A 167 -0.92 -22.42 16.22
CA LEU A 167 -0.61 -21.63 15.02
C LEU A 167 0.13 -22.47 13.97
N LEU A 168 1.11 -23.27 14.39
CA LEU A 168 1.84 -24.19 13.51
C LEU A 168 0.94 -25.27 12.93
N ALA A 169 0.10 -25.90 13.75
CA ALA A 169 -0.86 -26.90 13.29
C ALA A 169 -1.90 -26.34 12.31
N SER A 170 -2.15 -25.03 12.37
CA SER A 170 -3.12 -24.35 11.51
C SER A 170 -2.51 -23.66 10.30
N TYR A 171 -1.19 -23.76 10.10
CA TYR A 171 -0.44 -22.99 9.11
C TYR A 171 -1.04 -23.09 7.70
N ASP A 172 -1.34 -24.30 7.24
CA ASP A 172 -1.90 -24.51 5.90
C ASP A 172 -3.31 -23.95 5.77
N THR A 173 -4.11 -23.98 6.84
CA THR A 173 -5.48 -23.47 6.85
C THR A 173 -5.50 -21.93 6.85
N ILE A 174 -4.55 -21.31 7.56
CA ILE A 174 -4.33 -19.85 7.55
C ILE A 174 -3.92 -19.37 6.15
N ASN A 175 -3.24 -20.21 5.37
CA ASN A 175 -2.63 -19.86 4.09
C ASN A 175 -3.46 -20.19 2.84
N GLN A 176 -4.68 -20.73 2.97
CA GLN A 176 -5.55 -21.07 1.85
C GLN A 176 -6.60 -19.98 1.57
N PHE A 177 -6.60 -19.32 0.40
CA PHE A 177 -7.77 -18.51 -0.02
C PHE A 177 -7.94 -18.37 -1.55
N PRO A 178 -9.18 -18.16 -2.04
CA PRO A 178 -9.50 -18.08 -3.46
C PRO A 178 -9.24 -16.69 -4.08
N ILE A 179 -9.06 -16.71 -5.40
CA ILE A 179 -8.70 -15.58 -6.27
C ILE A 179 -9.98 -14.97 -6.87
N SER A 180 -10.15 -13.63 -6.79
CA SER A 180 -11.18 -12.73 -7.39
C SER A 180 -12.36 -12.24 -6.52
N ILE A 181 -12.68 -10.92 -6.61
CA ILE A 181 -13.94 -10.30 -6.16
C ILE A 181 -15.03 -10.50 -7.22
N GLY A 182 -16.25 -10.86 -6.81
CA GLY A 182 -17.39 -10.93 -7.74
C GLY A 182 -18.71 -11.30 -7.07
N VAL A 183 -19.81 -11.21 -7.82
CA VAL A 183 -21.14 -11.65 -7.36
C VAL A 183 -21.08 -13.17 -7.14
N ASP A 184 -21.05 -13.60 -5.89
CA ASP A 184 -21.21 -15.01 -5.56
C ASP A 184 -22.69 -15.35 -5.77
N THR A 185 -23.01 -15.95 -6.91
CA THR A 185 -24.37 -16.43 -7.19
C THR A 185 -24.77 -17.60 -6.29
N ASP A 186 -23.81 -18.24 -5.63
CA ASP A 186 -24.02 -19.50 -4.93
C ASP A 186 -24.00 -19.30 -3.40
N GLY A 187 -23.52 -18.15 -2.91
CA GLY A 187 -23.53 -17.72 -1.50
C GLY A 187 -22.71 -18.59 -0.54
N ASN A 188 -22.11 -19.67 -1.03
CA ASN A 188 -21.63 -20.79 -0.22
C ASN A 188 -20.17 -20.67 0.21
N ASN A 189 -19.42 -19.66 -0.26
CA ASN A 189 -18.04 -19.51 0.18
C ASN A 189 -17.99 -18.86 1.59
N PRO A 190 -17.67 -19.61 2.68
CA PRO A 190 -17.73 -19.10 4.05
C PRO A 190 -16.66 -18.05 4.34
N ASN A 191 -15.68 -17.93 3.45
CA ASN A 191 -14.51 -17.07 3.49
C ASN A 191 -14.78 -15.66 2.92
N TRP A 192 -15.99 -15.44 2.40
CA TRP A 192 -16.41 -14.16 1.81
C TRP A 192 -17.62 -13.59 2.56
N GLU A 193 -17.72 -12.27 2.58
CA GLU A 193 -18.89 -11.55 3.09
C GLU A 193 -19.40 -10.54 2.07
N THR A 194 -20.65 -10.12 2.24
CA THR A 194 -21.29 -9.13 1.39
C THR A 194 -21.32 -7.79 2.12
N ILE A 195 -20.70 -6.76 1.54
CA ILE A 195 -20.73 -5.39 2.04
C ILE A 195 -21.50 -4.49 1.07
N VAL A 196 -21.97 -3.34 1.54
CA VAL A 196 -22.46 -2.27 0.66
C VAL A 196 -21.24 -1.56 0.06
N HIS A 197 -21.23 -1.35 -1.26
CA HIS A 197 -20.17 -0.58 -1.89
C HIS A 197 -20.09 0.84 -1.28
N PRO A 198 -18.92 1.34 -0.85
CA PRO A 198 -18.82 2.55 -0.04
C PRO A 198 -19.43 3.81 -0.67
N ALA A 199 -19.27 4.01 -1.99
CA ALA A 199 -19.92 5.14 -2.63
C ALA A 199 -21.45 5.00 -2.67
N THR A 200 -21.97 3.77 -2.74
CA THR A 200 -23.42 3.53 -2.67
C THR A 200 -23.95 3.84 -1.28
N GLU A 201 -23.23 3.43 -0.24
CA GLU A 201 -23.55 3.77 1.13
C GLU A 201 -23.59 5.28 1.34
N ALA A 202 -22.54 6.00 0.90
CA ALA A 202 -22.46 7.45 0.97
C ALA A 202 -23.63 8.13 0.25
N LEU A 203 -23.99 7.65 -0.95
CA LEU A 203 -25.12 8.17 -1.72
C LEU A 203 -26.47 7.91 -1.04
N ARG A 204 -26.64 6.77 -0.35
CA ARG A 204 -27.85 6.46 0.44
C ARG A 204 -27.96 7.38 1.64
N TYR A 205 -26.85 7.66 2.32
CA TYR A 205 -26.82 8.50 3.52
C TYR A 205 -27.34 9.92 3.26
N PHE A 206 -26.86 10.57 2.20
CA PHE A 206 -27.32 11.92 1.82
C PHE A 206 -28.66 11.96 1.10
N ASN A 207 -29.27 10.80 0.81
CA ASN A 207 -30.54 10.72 0.10
C ASN A 207 -31.77 11.12 0.95
N LYS A 208 -31.56 11.64 2.16
CA LYS A 208 -32.59 12.40 2.88
C LYS A 208 -32.72 13.83 2.31
N GLY A 209 -33.15 13.93 1.05
CA GLY A 209 -33.82 15.14 0.55
C GLY A 209 -32.98 16.26 -0.07
N ASP A 210 -31.72 16.07 -0.45
CA ASP A 210 -30.93 17.12 -1.12
C ASP A 210 -31.19 17.18 -2.65
N PRO A 211 -31.79 18.27 -3.19
CA PRO A 211 -32.07 18.43 -4.61
C PRO A 211 -30.86 18.82 -5.48
N SER A 212 -29.67 19.03 -4.90
CA SER A 212 -28.45 19.44 -5.63
C SER A 212 -27.74 18.30 -6.37
N ILE A 213 -28.03 17.03 -6.04
CA ILE A 213 -27.37 15.85 -6.62
C ILE A 213 -28.04 15.45 -7.95
N LYS A 214 -27.63 16.09 -9.05
CA LYS A 214 -28.30 16.02 -10.37
C LYS A 214 -27.93 14.83 -11.28
N LYS A 215 -26.92 14.02 -10.96
CA LYS A 215 -26.57 12.83 -11.78
C LYS A 215 -26.09 11.71 -10.85
N ARG A 216 -26.84 10.61 -10.82
CA ARG A 216 -26.59 9.45 -9.96
C ARG A 216 -26.40 8.25 -10.87
N MET A 217 -25.37 7.43 -10.63
CA MET A 217 -25.37 6.07 -11.15
C MET A 217 -26.63 5.39 -10.61
N LYS A 218 -27.51 4.94 -11.50
CA LYS A 218 -28.73 4.23 -11.09
C LYS A 218 -28.31 2.89 -10.47
N PRO A 219 -29.05 2.34 -9.50
CA PRO A 219 -28.79 0.99 -8.98
C PRO A 219 -28.62 -0.06 -10.08
N ALA A 220 -29.36 0.04 -11.19
CA ALA A 220 -29.19 -0.81 -12.37
C ALA A 220 -27.88 -0.62 -13.15
N GLU A 221 -27.30 0.59 -13.17
CA GLU A 221 -26.00 0.86 -13.78
C GLU A 221 -24.86 0.31 -12.91
N LEU A 222 -24.97 0.47 -11.58
CA LEU A 222 -24.04 -0.11 -10.62
C LEU A 222 -24.12 -1.65 -10.61
N ALA A 223 -25.32 -2.21 -10.56
CA ALA A 223 -25.54 -3.65 -10.67
C ALA A 223 -24.97 -4.19 -11.98
N LYS A 224 -25.09 -3.45 -13.09
CA LYS A 224 -24.47 -3.82 -14.37
C LYS A 224 -22.94 -3.77 -14.32
N ALA A 225 -22.33 -2.79 -13.65
CA ALA A 225 -20.88 -2.74 -13.45
C ALA A 225 -20.40 -3.94 -12.59
N LEU A 226 -21.12 -4.22 -11.50
CA LEU A 226 -20.84 -5.35 -10.59
C LEU A 226 -21.07 -6.72 -11.23
N SER A 227 -22.07 -6.87 -12.11
CA SER A 227 -22.47 -8.15 -12.72
C SER A 227 -21.79 -8.47 -14.05
N ARG A 228 -21.00 -7.54 -14.63
CA ARG A 228 -20.48 -7.66 -16.00
C ARG A 228 -19.45 -8.77 -16.25
N ASN A 229 -19.07 -9.57 -15.25
CA ASN A 229 -18.01 -10.57 -15.40
C ASN A 229 -18.32 -11.93 -14.74
N GLN A 230 -19.32 -12.65 -15.26
CA GLN A 230 -19.34 -14.12 -15.14
C GLN A 230 -18.12 -14.79 -15.82
N GLN A 231 -17.35 -14.06 -16.65
CA GLN A 231 -16.28 -14.61 -17.49
C GLN A 231 -14.89 -14.71 -16.85
N LEU A 232 -14.67 -14.20 -15.62
CA LEU A 232 -13.35 -14.27 -14.96
C LEU A 232 -13.22 -15.41 -13.93
N ARG A 233 -14.24 -16.27 -13.79
CA ARG A 233 -14.04 -17.60 -13.21
C ARG A 233 -13.18 -18.39 -14.20
N GLY A 234 -11.93 -18.65 -13.85
CA GLY A 234 -11.02 -19.45 -14.66
C GLY A 234 -11.72 -20.71 -15.18
N ASN A 235 -11.76 -20.84 -16.50
CA ASN A 235 -11.95 -22.07 -17.27
C ASN A 235 -12.71 -23.22 -16.56
N VAL A 236 -14.02 -23.07 -16.34
CA VAL A 236 -14.92 -24.22 -16.12
C VAL A 236 -15.86 -24.32 -17.31
N GLY A 237 -15.87 -25.51 -17.91
CA GLY A 237 -16.36 -25.80 -19.25
C GLY A 237 -17.79 -25.37 -19.57
N GLY A 238 -18.04 -25.29 -20.87
CA GLY A 238 -19.26 -24.78 -21.49
C GLY A 238 -20.56 -25.32 -20.88
N GLY A 239 -21.32 -24.42 -20.27
CA GLY A 239 -22.74 -24.57 -19.99
C GLY A 239 -23.51 -23.51 -20.78
N ASN A 240 -24.44 -23.97 -21.62
CA ASN A 240 -25.21 -23.18 -22.58
C ASN A 240 -26.23 -22.28 -21.85
N TYR A 241 -25.90 -21.03 -21.54
CA TYR A 241 -26.86 -20.05 -20.99
C TYR A 241 -27.56 -19.28 -22.12
N ASN A 242 -28.37 -20.00 -22.89
CA ASN A 242 -29.42 -19.44 -23.74
C ASN A 242 -30.75 -20.02 -23.27
N ASN A 243 -31.23 -19.61 -22.08
CA ASN A 243 -32.65 -19.72 -21.68
C ASN A 243 -32.87 -19.12 -20.29
N LEU A 244 -32.89 -17.79 -20.19
CA LEU A 244 -33.61 -17.08 -19.12
C LEU A 244 -34.26 -15.82 -19.70
N HIS A 245 -35.20 -16.03 -20.62
CA HIS A 245 -36.29 -15.08 -20.85
C HIS A 245 -37.46 -15.49 -19.94
N GLY A 246 -37.74 -14.68 -18.91
CA GLY A 246 -39.00 -14.77 -18.17
C GLY A 246 -38.88 -14.57 -16.65
N ASN A 247 -38.79 -13.32 -16.19
CA ASN A 247 -39.79 -12.69 -15.31
C ASN A 247 -39.34 -11.27 -14.94
N GLU A 248 -40.17 -10.29 -15.28
CA GLU A 248 -40.11 -8.93 -14.74
C GLU A 248 -40.47 -8.97 -13.25
N ASN A 249 -39.47 -9.15 -12.37
CA ASN A 249 -39.41 -8.76 -10.96
C ASN A 249 -38.10 -9.27 -10.31
N GLN A 250 -36.98 -9.23 -11.05
CA GLN A 250 -35.68 -9.53 -10.47
C GLN A 250 -35.23 -8.31 -9.67
N VAL A 251 -35.23 -8.42 -8.34
CA VAL A 251 -34.68 -7.42 -7.42
C VAL A 251 -33.26 -7.10 -7.90
N VAL A 252 -33.08 -5.92 -8.46
CA VAL A 252 -31.80 -5.47 -9.02
C VAL A 252 -30.88 -5.23 -7.83
N ASP A 253 -29.86 -6.08 -7.66
CA ASP A 253 -28.96 -6.05 -6.50
C ASP A 253 -28.34 -4.65 -6.30
N GLU A 254 -28.76 -3.98 -5.22
CA GLU A 254 -28.72 -2.53 -5.07
C GLU A 254 -27.37 -1.97 -4.57
N GLY A 255 -26.26 -2.44 -5.14
CA GLY A 255 -24.91 -1.95 -4.82
C GLY A 255 -24.21 -2.69 -3.69
N LEU A 256 -24.44 -3.99 -3.59
CA LEU A 256 -23.69 -4.91 -2.76
C LEU A 256 -22.46 -5.43 -3.50
N MET A 257 -21.40 -5.76 -2.77
CA MET A 257 -20.22 -6.41 -3.29
C MET A 257 -19.73 -7.50 -2.33
N ARG A 258 -19.23 -8.60 -2.88
CA ARG A 258 -18.57 -9.64 -2.08
C ARG A 258 -17.12 -9.29 -1.90
N VAL A 259 -16.64 -9.34 -0.67
CA VAL A 259 -15.24 -9.12 -0.31
C VAL A 259 -14.73 -10.29 0.53
N PRO A 260 -13.40 -10.53 0.57
CA PRO A 260 -12.84 -11.42 1.56
C PRO A 260 -13.27 -10.97 2.95
N LYS A 261 -13.63 -11.90 3.82
CA LYS A 261 -13.97 -11.56 5.20
C LYS A 261 -12.83 -10.81 5.86
N PHE A 262 -13.19 -9.94 6.79
CA PHE A 262 -12.20 -9.28 7.60
C PHE A 262 -11.38 -10.33 8.36
N TRP A 263 -10.10 -10.04 8.58
CA TRP A 263 -9.18 -11.02 9.12
C TRP A 263 -9.57 -11.44 10.55
N ASP A 264 -10.10 -12.67 10.68
CA ASP A 264 -10.42 -13.36 11.93
C ASP A 264 -10.17 -14.87 11.78
N PRO A 265 -8.91 -15.26 11.51
CA PRO A 265 -8.58 -16.67 11.33
C PRO A 265 -8.91 -17.46 12.60
N THR A 266 -9.59 -18.59 12.41
CA THR A 266 -10.03 -19.50 13.47
C THR A 266 -8.99 -19.77 14.57
N PRO A 267 -7.70 -20.01 14.26
CA PRO A 267 -6.69 -20.28 15.29
C PRO A 267 -6.49 -19.12 16.26
N TYR A 268 -6.45 -17.89 15.74
CA TYR A 268 -6.28 -16.70 16.56
C TYR A 268 -7.54 -16.37 17.37
N ARG A 269 -8.74 -16.63 16.80
CA ARG A 269 -9.99 -16.52 17.56
C ARG A 269 -10.05 -17.53 18.70
N ILE A 270 -9.66 -18.78 18.44
CA ILE A 270 -9.58 -19.83 19.46
C ILE A 270 -8.64 -19.43 20.60
N ILE A 271 -7.44 -18.93 20.25
CA ILE A 271 -6.45 -18.46 21.22
C ILE A 271 -7.05 -17.32 22.07
N ALA A 272 -7.71 -16.36 21.42
CA ALA A 272 -8.39 -15.25 22.08
C ALA A 272 -9.45 -15.74 23.09
N ASP A 273 -10.38 -16.57 22.62
CA ASP A 273 -11.50 -17.11 23.42
C ASP A 273 -10.98 -17.91 24.63
N GLU A 274 -9.92 -18.71 24.46
CA GLU A 274 -9.38 -19.56 25.53
C GLU A 274 -8.65 -18.74 26.61
N ARG A 275 -7.91 -17.69 26.23
CA ARG A 275 -7.31 -16.77 27.21
C ARG A 275 -8.36 -16.00 27.99
N GLU A 276 -9.39 -15.51 27.31
CA GLU A 276 -10.50 -14.80 27.96
C GLU A 276 -11.23 -15.72 28.95
N ARG A 277 -11.55 -16.95 28.54
CA ARG A 277 -12.18 -17.97 29.41
C ARG A 277 -11.37 -18.21 30.69
N ARG A 278 -10.04 -18.29 30.59
CA ARG A 278 -9.15 -18.56 31.72
C ARG A 278 -8.95 -17.35 32.62
N GLN A 279 -8.90 -16.14 32.06
CA GLN A 279 -8.83 -14.89 32.83
C GLN A 279 -10.10 -14.66 33.64
N ASN A 280 -11.28 -14.98 33.09
CA ASN A 280 -12.58 -14.71 33.71
C ASN A 280 -13.08 -15.81 34.68
N GLY A 281 -12.33 -16.90 34.84
CA GLY A 281 -12.49 -17.94 35.87
C GLY A 281 -13.92 -18.21 36.37
N ASN A 282 -14.73 -18.99 35.63
CA ASN A 282 -16.03 -19.55 36.05
C ASN A 282 -16.99 -18.61 36.83
N THR A 283 -16.95 -17.30 36.61
CA THR A 283 -17.90 -16.36 37.23
C THR A 283 -19.17 -16.23 36.38
N VAL A 284 -20.33 -16.17 37.04
CA VAL A 284 -21.66 -16.08 36.38
C VAL A 284 -21.81 -14.81 35.55
N GLU A 285 -21.12 -13.71 35.90
CA GLU A 285 -21.06 -12.49 35.08
C GLU A 285 -20.29 -12.68 33.76
N GLY A 286 -19.26 -13.52 33.74
CA GLY A 286 -18.55 -13.89 32.50
C GLY A 286 -19.45 -14.63 31.51
N SER A 287 -20.46 -15.37 31.99
CA SER A 287 -21.43 -16.05 31.11
C SER A 287 -22.42 -15.10 30.41
N ILE A 288 -22.71 -13.95 31.02
CA ILE A 288 -23.62 -12.94 30.47
C ILE A 288 -22.89 -12.09 29.40
N LEU A 289 -21.61 -11.76 29.63
CA LEU A 289 -20.73 -11.17 28.61
C LEU A 289 -20.49 -12.11 27.42
N ASN A 290 -20.32 -13.41 27.66
CA ASN A 290 -20.13 -14.42 26.61
C ASN A 290 -21.37 -14.65 25.72
N ASN A 291 -22.59 -14.42 26.24
CA ASN A 291 -23.82 -14.58 25.46
C ASN A 291 -24.23 -13.27 24.74
N ALA A 292 -23.96 -12.10 25.33
CA ALA A 292 -24.24 -10.82 24.67
C ALA A 292 -23.30 -10.50 23.48
N THR A 293 -22.12 -11.14 23.44
CA THR A 293 -21.09 -10.92 22.39
C THR A 293 -21.13 -11.92 21.25
N ARG A 294 -21.90 -13.02 21.37
CA ARG A 294 -22.06 -14.03 20.30
C ARG A 294 -23.10 -13.66 19.25
N GLU A 295 -24.08 -12.84 19.60
CA GLU A 295 -25.14 -12.39 18.70
C GLU A 295 -25.02 -10.88 18.46
N GLY A 296 -24.07 -10.47 17.61
CA GLY A 296 -24.05 -9.12 17.03
C GLY A 296 -22.69 -8.46 16.86
N ASP A 297 -21.64 -8.97 17.52
CA ASP A 297 -20.28 -8.43 17.40
C ASP A 297 -19.56 -9.19 16.26
N GLY A 298 -19.65 -8.64 15.04
CA GLY A 298 -19.20 -9.28 13.82
C GLY A 298 -17.72 -9.69 13.86
N GLY A 299 -17.47 -10.95 14.22
CA GLY A 299 -16.31 -11.75 13.82
C GLY A 299 -14.92 -11.14 13.94
N ASP A 300 -14.62 -10.24 14.88
CA ASP A 300 -13.27 -9.65 15.04
C ASP A 300 -12.64 -10.06 16.40
N GLY A 301 -12.68 -11.36 16.74
CA GLY A 301 -12.22 -11.88 18.04
C GLY A 301 -10.74 -11.55 18.34
N VAL A 302 -9.90 -11.51 17.30
CA VAL A 302 -8.47 -11.20 17.46
C VAL A 302 -8.23 -9.76 17.92
N ARG A 303 -9.02 -8.78 17.46
CA ARG A 303 -8.86 -7.37 17.91
C ARG A 303 -9.30 -7.17 19.35
N ARG A 304 -10.28 -7.95 19.81
CA ARG A 304 -10.63 -8.00 21.23
C ARG A 304 -9.45 -8.49 22.06
N TYR A 305 -8.75 -9.51 21.58
CA TYR A 305 -7.56 -10.05 22.24
C TYR A 305 -6.37 -9.07 22.23
N LEU A 306 -6.12 -8.38 21.12
CA LEU A 306 -5.04 -7.40 20.98
C LEU A 306 -5.36 -6.05 21.63
N GLY A 307 -5.49 -6.03 22.96
CA GLY A 307 -5.74 -4.80 23.71
C GLY A 307 -7.19 -4.30 23.65
N ASN A 308 -8.14 -5.19 23.34
CA ASN A 308 -9.59 -4.94 23.37
C ASN A 308 -10.00 -3.70 22.57
N TYR A 309 -9.79 -3.75 21.25
CA TYR A 309 -10.09 -2.65 20.35
C TYR A 309 -9.41 -1.34 20.79
N GLY A 310 -8.20 -1.43 21.34
CA GLY A 310 -7.43 -0.28 21.81
C GLY A 310 -7.91 0.31 23.14
N SER A 311 -8.78 -0.38 23.90
CA SER A 311 -9.15 0.07 25.25
C SER A 311 -7.99 0.01 26.24
N ARG A 312 -6.99 -0.84 25.95
CA ARG A 312 -5.72 -0.95 26.68
C ARG A 312 -4.59 -1.25 25.69
N LEU A 313 -3.36 -0.98 26.11
CA LEU A 313 -2.20 -1.44 25.37
C LEU A 313 -2.15 -2.97 25.38
N MET A 314 -1.79 -3.57 24.25
CA MET A 314 -1.55 -5.01 24.18
C MET A 314 -0.30 -5.39 24.99
N THR A 315 -0.23 -6.61 25.47
CA THR A 315 0.94 -7.13 26.19
C THR A 315 1.99 -7.64 25.21
N PRO A 316 3.27 -7.79 25.62
CA PRO A 316 4.29 -8.41 24.78
C PRO A 316 3.92 -9.84 24.33
N GLY A 317 3.21 -10.60 25.17
CA GLY A 317 2.73 -11.94 24.80
C GLY A 317 1.67 -11.89 23.69
N GLU A 318 0.73 -10.96 23.80
CA GLU A 318 -0.30 -10.73 22.78
C GLU A 318 0.33 -10.30 21.44
N ALA A 319 1.28 -9.37 21.46
CA ALA A 319 1.99 -8.95 20.24
C ALA A 319 2.76 -10.10 19.59
N LYS A 320 3.51 -10.88 20.38
CA LYS A 320 4.27 -12.06 19.91
C LYS A 320 3.39 -13.16 19.32
N SER A 321 2.14 -13.26 19.76
CA SER A 321 1.24 -14.30 19.26
C SER A 321 0.88 -14.10 17.78
N ILE A 322 0.97 -12.88 17.24
CA ILE A 322 0.71 -12.60 15.82
C ILE A 322 2.01 -12.51 15.06
N GLY A 323 2.18 -13.39 14.08
CA GLY A 323 3.28 -13.32 13.13
C GLY A 323 3.83 -14.68 12.77
N SER A 324 3.54 -15.14 11.56
CA SER A 324 4.07 -16.41 11.07
C SER A 324 5.56 -16.34 10.78
N ARG A 325 6.24 -17.47 10.97
CA ARG A 325 7.62 -17.68 10.56
C ARG A 325 7.71 -18.93 9.69
N ILE A 326 8.72 -19.00 8.83
CA ILE A 326 8.97 -20.17 7.98
C ILE A 326 10.41 -20.67 8.18
N PRO A 327 10.69 -21.97 8.00
CA PRO A 327 12.06 -22.47 8.08
C PRO A 327 12.96 -21.81 7.02
N LEU A 328 14.17 -21.43 7.41
CA LEU A 328 15.22 -21.03 6.49
C LEU A 328 15.59 -22.23 5.61
N GLN A 329 15.42 -22.11 4.30
CA GLN A 329 15.83 -23.15 3.37
C GLN A 329 17.36 -23.16 3.22
N ASN A 330 18.04 -24.01 3.98
CA ASN A 330 19.48 -24.24 3.81
C ASN A 330 19.72 -24.99 2.49
N VAL A 331 20.37 -24.35 1.52
CA VAL A 331 20.76 -24.95 0.22
C VAL A 331 21.81 -26.08 0.38
N ASN A 332 22.32 -26.32 1.59
CA ASN A 332 23.30 -27.36 1.89
C ASN A 332 22.67 -28.49 2.73
N ASN A 333 22.29 -29.58 2.07
CA ASN A 333 21.68 -30.81 2.63
C ASN A 333 22.59 -31.65 3.55
N ASN A 334 23.48 -31.04 4.36
CA ASN A 334 24.42 -31.76 5.23
C ASN A 334 24.40 -31.28 6.70
N ALA A 335 23.28 -30.73 7.20
CA ALA A 335 23.15 -30.42 8.62
C ALA A 335 22.60 -31.62 9.38
N THR A 336 23.39 -32.13 10.33
CA THR A 336 23.08 -33.26 11.20
C THR A 336 21.98 -32.90 12.21
N ASN A 337 20.85 -33.62 12.14
CA ASN A 337 19.74 -33.90 13.08
C ASN A 337 19.64 -33.30 14.52
N ASN A 338 20.25 -32.19 14.92
CA ASN A 338 20.10 -31.64 16.29
C ASN A 338 20.17 -30.11 16.43
N GLU A 339 20.21 -29.33 15.35
CA GLU A 339 20.10 -27.86 15.43
C GLU A 339 18.66 -27.43 15.12
N GLU A 340 18.03 -26.66 16.02
CA GLU A 340 16.72 -26.05 15.76
C GLU A 340 16.78 -25.28 14.44
N ALA A 341 15.87 -25.59 13.51
CA ALA A 341 15.84 -24.93 12.21
C ALA A 341 15.64 -23.42 12.42
N GLU A 342 16.58 -22.62 11.92
CA GLU A 342 16.46 -21.16 11.94
C GLU A 342 15.17 -20.73 11.23
N LEU A 343 14.38 -19.88 11.87
CA LEU A 343 13.08 -19.44 11.37
C LEU A 343 13.15 -18.00 10.84
N LEU A 344 12.62 -17.78 9.65
CA LEU A 344 12.49 -16.48 9.00
C LEU A 344 11.15 -15.82 9.32
N GLU A 345 11.20 -14.56 9.72
CA GLU A 345 10.03 -13.71 9.88
C GLU A 345 9.41 -13.38 8.52
N THR A 346 8.13 -13.72 8.32
CA THR A 346 7.42 -13.52 7.05
C THR A 346 6.99 -12.08 6.83
N ILE A 347 6.79 -11.69 5.57
CA ILE A 347 6.42 -10.34 5.16
C ILE A 347 5.20 -10.38 4.24
N PHE A 348 4.12 -9.71 4.62
CA PHE A 348 2.99 -9.42 3.75
C PHE A 348 3.15 -8.05 3.10
N ILE A 349 2.95 -7.93 1.79
CA ILE A 349 2.94 -6.66 1.06
C ILE A 349 1.57 -6.43 0.44
N ALA A 350 0.88 -5.39 0.89
CA ALA A 350 -0.36 -4.91 0.27
C ALA A 350 -0.07 -3.80 -0.73
N VAL A 351 -0.50 -4.01 -1.98
CA VAL A 351 -0.36 -3.07 -3.10
C VAL A 351 -1.75 -2.70 -3.63
N ALA A 352 -2.08 -1.41 -3.60
CA ALA A 352 -3.25 -0.88 -4.28
C ALA A 352 -2.85 -0.30 -5.64
N SER A 353 -3.34 -0.91 -6.72
CA SER A 353 -3.09 -0.49 -8.09
C SER A 353 -4.36 0.06 -8.72
N TYR A 354 -4.28 1.23 -9.34
CA TYR A 354 -5.34 1.77 -10.19
C TYR A 354 -4.79 2.01 -11.58
N ARG A 355 -5.13 1.09 -12.51
CA ARG A 355 -4.75 1.15 -13.93
C ARG A 355 -3.26 1.44 -14.13
N ASP A 356 -2.42 0.90 -13.24
CA ASP A 356 -1.01 1.22 -13.17
C ASP A 356 -0.18 0.15 -13.88
N TRP A 357 0.40 0.53 -15.03
CA TRP A 357 1.21 -0.36 -15.85
C TRP A 357 2.55 -0.74 -15.19
N GLN A 358 2.98 -0.04 -14.12
CA GLN A 358 4.21 -0.37 -13.39
C GLN A 358 4.00 -1.35 -12.24
N CYS A 359 2.75 -1.67 -11.90
CA CYS A 359 2.45 -2.57 -10.79
C CYS A 359 3.22 -3.90 -10.88
N SER A 360 3.27 -4.52 -12.06
CA SER A 360 3.98 -5.79 -12.25
C SER A 360 5.49 -5.67 -12.04
N ARG A 361 6.09 -4.50 -12.32
CA ARG A 361 7.50 -4.22 -12.04
C ARG A 361 7.76 -4.07 -10.55
N THR A 362 6.87 -3.42 -9.82
CA THR A 362 6.98 -3.32 -8.35
C THR A 362 6.96 -4.70 -7.71
N VAL A 363 6.00 -5.54 -8.10
CA VAL A 363 5.91 -6.94 -7.63
C VAL A 363 7.16 -7.74 -8.01
N GLU A 364 7.62 -7.64 -9.27
CA GLU A 364 8.84 -8.30 -9.73
C GLU A 364 10.05 -7.89 -8.87
N SER A 365 10.27 -6.58 -8.67
CA SER A 365 11.43 -6.09 -7.93
C SER A 365 11.41 -6.48 -6.45
N ALA A 366 10.22 -6.56 -5.83
CA ALA A 366 10.06 -6.99 -4.44
C ALA A 366 10.59 -8.42 -4.23
N PHE A 367 10.31 -9.34 -5.14
CA PHE A 367 10.85 -10.71 -5.07
C PHE A 367 12.27 -10.81 -5.60
N GLN A 368 12.55 -10.20 -6.74
CA GLN A 368 13.85 -10.32 -7.42
C GLN A 368 15.01 -9.84 -6.55
N ARG A 369 14.76 -8.83 -5.71
CA ARG A 369 15.79 -8.16 -4.91
C ARG A 369 15.75 -8.51 -3.44
N ALA A 370 14.86 -9.41 -3.02
CA ALA A 370 14.88 -9.93 -1.67
C ALA A 370 16.04 -10.92 -1.47
N SER A 371 16.64 -10.91 -0.29
CA SER A 371 17.55 -11.97 0.17
C SER A 371 16.82 -13.29 0.36
N HIS A 372 15.56 -13.23 0.83
CA HIS A 372 14.73 -14.39 1.14
C HIS A 372 13.34 -14.26 0.52
N PRO A 373 13.22 -14.34 -0.82
CA PRO A 373 11.94 -14.19 -1.50
C PRO A 373 10.86 -15.17 -1.03
N GLU A 374 11.22 -16.32 -0.48
CA GLU A 374 10.32 -17.30 0.13
C GLU A 374 9.53 -16.76 1.33
N ARG A 375 10.02 -15.71 2.02
CA ARG A 375 9.32 -15.11 3.18
C ARG A 375 8.24 -14.10 2.78
N ILE A 376 8.20 -13.71 1.51
CA ILE A 376 7.36 -12.60 1.03
C ILE A 376 6.05 -13.14 0.48
N ARG A 377 4.94 -12.53 0.87
CA ARG A 377 3.65 -12.69 0.21
C ARG A 377 3.14 -11.33 -0.24
N VAL A 378 2.58 -11.27 -1.44
CA VAL A 378 2.06 -10.02 -2.01
C VAL A 378 0.57 -10.16 -2.30
N ALA A 379 -0.20 -9.18 -1.86
CA ALA A 379 -1.59 -8.99 -2.28
C ALA A 379 -1.70 -7.73 -3.12
N VAL A 380 -2.17 -7.87 -4.34
CA VAL A 380 -2.42 -6.76 -5.25
C VAL A 380 -3.92 -6.57 -5.42
N VAL A 381 -4.44 -5.41 -5.07
CA VAL A 381 -5.77 -4.97 -5.47
C VAL A 381 -5.63 -4.25 -6.81
N ASP A 382 -5.96 -4.95 -7.88
CA ASP A 382 -5.71 -4.52 -9.26
C ASP A 382 -6.99 -3.95 -9.87
N GLN A 383 -7.13 -2.61 -9.82
CA GLN A 383 -8.31 -1.92 -10.34
C GLN A 383 -8.08 -1.56 -11.81
N ILE A 384 -8.69 -2.30 -12.73
CA ILE A 384 -8.44 -2.20 -14.18
C ILE A 384 -9.73 -2.25 -14.99
N HIS A 385 -9.70 -1.71 -16.21
CA HIS A 385 -10.68 -2.06 -17.23
C HIS A 385 -10.26 -3.37 -17.91
N ILE A 386 -10.99 -4.44 -17.61
CA ILE A 386 -10.72 -5.78 -18.10
C ILE A 386 -10.76 -5.81 -19.64
N GLY A 387 -9.71 -6.35 -20.25
CA GLY A 387 -9.55 -6.43 -21.70
C GLY A 387 -9.05 -5.14 -22.37
N ILE A 388 -8.89 -4.05 -21.62
CA ILE A 388 -8.31 -2.78 -22.10
C ILE A 388 -6.94 -2.56 -21.47
N ASP A 389 -6.87 -2.57 -20.15
CA ASP A 389 -5.63 -2.35 -19.41
C ASP A 389 -4.87 -3.68 -19.26
N THR A 390 -3.53 -3.60 -19.23
CA THR A 390 -2.68 -4.76 -18.90
C THR A 390 -2.79 -5.05 -17.41
N PRO A 391 -3.20 -6.26 -16.99
CA PRO A 391 -3.26 -6.62 -15.57
C PRO A 391 -1.87 -6.64 -14.91
N CYS A 392 -1.80 -6.31 -13.64
CA CYS A 392 -0.59 -6.44 -12.83
C CYS A 392 -0.09 -7.90 -12.73
N SER A 393 -0.98 -8.86 -12.95
CA SER A 393 -0.66 -10.29 -13.02
C SER A 393 0.11 -10.72 -14.25
N VAL A 394 0.39 -9.79 -15.19
CA VAL A 394 1.27 -10.02 -16.33
C VAL A 394 2.66 -9.47 -15.98
N PRO A 395 3.67 -10.34 -15.76
CA PRO A 395 5.03 -9.91 -15.42
C PRO A 395 5.66 -9.02 -16.51
N PRO A 396 6.66 -8.19 -16.16
CA PRO A 396 7.18 -7.14 -17.04
C PRO A 396 7.80 -7.66 -18.34
N ASN A 397 8.40 -8.85 -18.34
CA ASN A 397 9.04 -9.46 -19.51
C ASN A 397 8.18 -10.56 -20.14
N GLY A 398 6.86 -10.41 -20.07
CA GLY A 398 5.88 -11.32 -20.68
C GLY A 398 5.31 -12.35 -19.71
N THR A 399 4.37 -13.17 -20.21
CA THR A 399 3.68 -14.18 -19.40
C THR A 399 4.65 -15.25 -18.89
N CYS A 400 4.29 -15.94 -17.81
CA CYS A 400 5.11 -17.03 -17.27
C CYS A 400 5.28 -18.23 -18.20
N THR A 401 4.50 -18.33 -19.27
CA THR A 401 4.74 -19.31 -20.35
C THR A 401 5.85 -18.87 -21.29
N VAL A 402 5.99 -17.55 -21.52
CA VAL A 402 7.00 -16.97 -22.40
C VAL A 402 8.34 -16.81 -21.68
N ASN A 403 8.32 -16.33 -20.43
CA ASN A 403 9.51 -16.14 -19.62
C ASN A 403 9.25 -16.61 -18.17
N PRO A 404 9.44 -17.91 -17.88
CA PRO A 404 9.16 -18.49 -16.57
C PRO A 404 10.18 -18.10 -15.49
N ASP A 405 11.35 -17.59 -15.88
CA ASP A 405 12.47 -17.35 -14.95
C ASP A 405 12.36 -16.05 -14.14
N GLN A 406 11.37 -15.21 -14.47
CA GLN A 406 11.04 -13.99 -13.73
C GLN A 406 10.62 -14.33 -12.29
N ALA A 407 10.92 -13.42 -11.36
CA ALA A 407 10.66 -13.65 -9.94
C ALA A 407 9.15 -13.80 -9.66
N ALA A 408 8.31 -12.95 -10.25
CA ALA A 408 6.85 -13.05 -10.13
C ALA A 408 6.28 -14.36 -10.69
N CYS A 409 7.00 -15.04 -11.59
CA CYS A 409 6.62 -16.38 -12.07
C CYS A 409 7.09 -17.49 -11.14
N LYS A 410 8.31 -17.42 -10.63
CA LYS A 410 8.87 -18.38 -9.66
C LYS A 410 8.07 -18.41 -8.36
N TYR A 411 7.67 -17.24 -7.87
CA TYR A 411 6.92 -17.07 -6.62
C TYR A 411 5.43 -16.82 -6.85
N LYS A 412 4.86 -17.27 -7.97
CA LYS A 412 3.46 -17.01 -8.33
C LYS A 412 2.46 -17.44 -7.25
N SER A 413 2.75 -18.53 -6.52
CA SER A 413 1.91 -19.03 -5.41
C SER A 413 1.87 -18.08 -4.19
N GLN A 414 2.84 -17.17 -4.09
CA GLN A 414 2.92 -16.16 -3.03
C GLN A 414 2.27 -14.82 -3.43
N ILE A 415 1.59 -14.76 -4.58
CA ILE A 415 0.99 -13.53 -5.11
C ILE A 415 -0.51 -13.71 -5.30
N ASP A 416 -1.29 -12.96 -4.54
CA ASP A 416 -2.73 -12.87 -4.67
C ASP A 416 -3.12 -11.63 -5.50
N TYR A 417 -3.87 -11.84 -6.58
CA TYR A 417 -4.44 -10.75 -7.37
C TYR A 417 -5.94 -10.65 -7.13
N LEU A 418 -6.35 -9.52 -6.57
CA LEU A 418 -7.75 -9.16 -6.35
C LEU A 418 -8.17 -8.13 -7.41
N THR A 419 -8.65 -8.63 -8.54
CA THR A 419 -9.08 -7.76 -9.64
C THR A 419 -10.42 -7.10 -9.32
N VAL A 420 -10.48 -5.78 -9.54
CA VAL A 420 -11.68 -4.95 -9.39
C VAL A 420 -11.87 -4.17 -10.69
N ASP A 421 -13.11 -4.03 -11.17
CA ASP A 421 -13.36 -3.16 -12.33
C ASP A 421 -13.06 -1.71 -11.95
N ALA A 422 -12.27 -1.01 -12.78
CA ALA A 422 -11.88 0.37 -12.51
C ALA A 422 -13.09 1.32 -12.33
N GLU A 423 -14.25 1.08 -12.96
CA GLU A 423 -15.47 1.91 -12.76
C GLU A 423 -16.02 1.84 -11.31
N LEU A 424 -15.63 0.83 -10.54
CA LEU A 424 -16.00 0.65 -9.14
C LEU A 424 -15.00 1.31 -8.18
N SER A 425 -13.89 1.87 -8.67
CA SER A 425 -12.92 2.49 -7.77
C SER A 425 -13.45 3.78 -7.17
N VAL A 426 -13.33 3.88 -5.85
CA VAL A 426 -13.68 5.06 -5.04
C VAL A 426 -12.48 5.58 -4.25
N GLY A 427 -11.26 5.36 -4.76
CA GLY A 427 -10.02 5.88 -4.16
C GLY A 427 -9.17 4.84 -3.42
N PRO A 428 -7.96 5.23 -3.01
CA PRO A 428 -6.95 4.31 -2.48
C PRO A 428 -7.34 3.70 -1.14
N VAL A 429 -8.03 4.44 -0.26
CA VAL A 429 -8.45 3.95 1.05
C VAL A 429 -9.27 2.67 0.92
N PHE A 430 -10.22 2.64 -0.02
CA PHE A 430 -11.02 1.45 -0.25
C PHE A 430 -10.20 0.30 -0.86
N ALA A 431 -9.33 0.58 -1.84
CA ALA A 431 -8.46 -0.44 -2.41
C ALA A 431 -7.52 -1.05 -1.36
N ARG A 432 -6.96 -0.22 -0.46
CA ARG A 432 -6.10 -0.68 0.64
C ARG A 432 -6.88 -1.39 1.74
N HIS A 433 -8.14 -1.01 1.98
CA HIS A 433 -9.06 -1.78 2.82
C HIS A 433 -9.25 -3.20 2.29
N LEU A 434 -9.46 -3.36 0.98
CA LEU A 434 -9.52 -4.68 0.35
C LEU A 434 -8.18 -5.43 0.47
N GLY A 435 -7.05 -4.72 0.32
CA GLY A 435 -5.71 -5.29 0.52
C GLY A 435 -5.49 -5.82 1.94
N ASN A 436 -5.88 -5.06 2.98
CA ASN A 436 -5.76 -5.48 4.37
C ASN A 436 -6.57 -6.74 4.69
N ARG A 437 -7.69 -6.98 4.00
CA ARG A 437 -8.49 -8.21 4.14
C ARG A 437 -7.78 -9.46 3.60
N LEU A 438 -6.68 -9.27 2.87
CA LEU A 438 -5.83 -10.35 2.40
C LEU A 438 -4.65 -10.61 3.34
N TYR A 439 -4.42 -9.82 4.39
CA TYR A 439 -3.44 -10.17 5.42
C TYR A 439 -3.76 -11.57 5.99
N ARG A 440 -2.76 -12.43 6.23
CA ARG A 440 -2.99 -13.80 6.74
C ARG A 440 -2.36 -14.06 8.09
N GLY A 441 -1.66 -13.11 8.67
CA GLY A 441 -0.96 -13.30 9.94
C GLY A 441 0.55 -13.29 9.80
N GLU A 442 1.07 -12.77 8.68
CA GLU A 442 2.50 -12.58 8.47
C GLU A 442 3.12 -11.73 9.57
N TYR A 443 4.38 -12.00 9.90
CA TYR A 443 5.08 -11.34 11.00
C TYR A 443 5.15 -9.83 10.81
N PHE A 444 5.56 -9.42 9.61
CA PHE A 444 5.55 -8.05 9.18
C PHE A 444 4.50 -7.81 8.10
N ALA A 445 3.97 -6.60 8.09
CA ALA A 445 3.12 -6.10 7.03
C ALA A 445 3.71 -4.83 6.45
N VAL A 446 3.60 -4.74 5.13
CA VAL A 446 4.07 -3.64 4.29
C VAL A 446 2.89 -3.09 3.53
N GLN A 447 2.73 -1.78 3.60
CA GLN A 447 1.98 -1.06 2.59
C GLN A 447 2.95 -0.46 1.59
N SER A 448 2.66 -0.65 0.31
CA SER A 448 3.48 -0.13 -0.78
C SER A 448 2.62 0.43 -1.90
N ASP A 449 3.06 1.53 -2.51
CA ASP A 449 2.49 2.02 -3.76
C ASP A 449 2.84 1.08 -4.93
N ALA A 450 2.00 1.10 -5.97
CA ALA A 450 2.12 0.19 -7.12
C ALA A 450 3.24 0.55 -8.13
N HIS A 451 4.13 1.46 -7.78
CA HIS A 451 5.16 2.00 -8.67
C HIS A 451 6.38 2.41 -7.85
N VAL A 452 6.84 1.42 -7.12
CA VAL A 452 8.02 1.44 -6.27
C VAL A 452 9.05 0.44 -6.83
N GLU A 453 10.32 0.76 -6.64
CA GLU A 453 11.47 -0.07 -6.99
C GLU A 453 12.27 -0.41 -5.72
N TYR A 454 12.37 -1.69 -5.36
CA TYR A 454 13.08 -2.16 -4.16
C TYR A 454 14.60 -2.23 -4.34
N THR A 455 15.39 -2.12 -3.27
CA THR A 455 16.85 -2.34 -3.31
C THR A 455 17.22 -3.82 -3.14
N ASN A 456 18.45 -4.20 -3.47
CA ASN A 456 18.97 -5.52 -3.14
C ASN A 456 19.00 -5.76 -1.62
N GLY A 457 18.58 -6.94 -1.18
CA GLY A 457 18.53 -7.35 0.23
C GLY A 457 17.54 -6.54 1.09
N TRP A 458 16.54 -5.92 0.48
CA TRP A 458 15.66 -4.96 1.15
C TRP A 458 14.91 -5.56 2.35
N ASP A 459 14.51 -6.83 2.26
CA ASP A 459 13.71 -7.57 3.23
C ASP A 459 14.49 -7.82 4.52
N THR A 460 15.74 -8.27 4.41
CA THR A 460 16.62 -8.42 5.56
C THR A 460 16.96 -7.05 6.15
N GLU A 461 17.31 -6.06 5.32
CA GLU A 461 17.74 -4.75 5.79
C GLU A 461 16.63 -3.99 6.53
N ILE A 462 15.38 -4.06 6.07
CA ILE A 462 14.26 -3.39 6.76
C ILE A 462 13.92 -4.07 8.09
N ILE A 463 14.02 -5.39 8.16
CA ILE A 463 13.81 -6.17 9.39
C ILE A 463 14.87 -5.84 10.44
N GLU A 464 16.15 -5.79 10.05
CA GLU A 464 17.25 -5.40 10.93
C GLU A 464 17.04 -4.00 11.52
N GLN A 465 16.63 -3.04 10.70
CA GLN A 465 16.32 -1.68 11.15
C GLN A 465 15.11 -1.65 12.09
N TRP A 466 14.10 -2.49 11.85
CA TRP A 466 12.94 -2.58 12.74
C TRP A 466 13.36 -3.13 14.11
N HIS A 467 14.14 -4.22 14.14
CA HIS A 467 14.66 -4.81 15.38
C HIS A 467 15.60 -3.88 16.15
N SER A 468 16.31 -2.97 15.47
CA SER A 468 17.17 -2.00 16.15
C SER A 468 16.41 -0.84 16.80
N ALA A 469 15.13 -0.64 16.45
CA ALA A 469 14.27 0.32 17.14
C ALA A 469 13.94 -0.09 18.60
N LYS A 470 14.06 -1.39 18.93
CA LYS A 470 13.70 -1.98 20.25
C LYS A 470 12.29 -1.59 20.70
N ASN A 471 11.37 -1.57 19.74
CA ASN A 471 10.00 -1.15 19.94
C ASN A 471 9.05 -2.03 19.11
N GLU A 472 8.32 -2.90 19.78
CA GLU A 472 7.32 -3.80 19.20
C GLU A 472 6.16 -3.04 18.53
N MET A 473 5.92 -1.81 18.97
CA MET A 473 4.90 -0.91 18.42
C MET A 473 5.46 0.03 17.32
N ALA A 474 6.69 -0.20 16.84
CA ALA A 474 7.30 0.60 15.79
C ALA A 474 6.67 0.34 14.41
N VAL A 475 6.45 1.43 13.69
CA VAL A 475 6.11 1.42 12.27
C VAL A 475 7.14 2.28 11.53
N LEU A 476 7.97 1.64 10.70
CA LEU A 476 8.91 2.33 9.83
C LEU A 476 8.16 2.85 8.60
N SER A 477 7.93 4.16 8.51
CA SER A 477 7.12 4.79 7.48
C SER A 477 7.69 6.14 7.09
N THR A 478 7.70 6.43 5.79
CA THR A 478 8.19 7.70 5.23
C THR A 478 7.71 7.91 3.80
N TYR A 479 7.81 9.14 3.30
CA TYR A 479 7.81 9.38 1.86
C TYR A 479 9.07 8.78 1.25
N LEU A 480 8.90 8.09 0.13
CA LEU A 480 10.01 7.48 -0.59
C LEU A 480 10.74 8.55 -1.41
N SER A 481 12.07 8.51 -1.43
CA SER A 481 12.87 9.28 -2.40
C SER A 481 12.54 8.81 -3.83
N GLY A 482 12.78 9.69 -4.80
CA GLY A 482 12.61 9.36 -6.21
C GLY A 482 13.62 8.32 -6.68
N VAL A 483 13.28 7.55 -7.72
CA VAL A 483 14.24 6.61 -8.34
C VAL A 483 15.43 7.34 -8.96
N GLU A 484 15.21 8.56 -9.46
CA GLU A 484 16.25 9.39 -10.07
C GLU A 484 17.32 9.72 -9.05
N ASP A 485 18.59 9.45 -9.38
CA ASP A 485 19.78 9.72 -8.57
C ASP A 485 19.86 9.02 -7.20
N HIS A 486 18.90 8.17 -6.84
CA HIS A 486 18.91 7.43 -5.55
C HIS A 486 19.12 5.93 -5.69
N ILE A 487 18.79 5.33 -6.82
CA ILE A 487 18.98 3.91 -7.10
C ILE A 487 19.42 3.67 -8.55
N ASP A 488 20.37 2.76 -8.74
CA ASP A 488 20.61 2.17 -10.05
C ASP A 488 19.57 1.06 -10.25
N VAL A 489 18.51 1.39 -11.00
CA VAL A 489 17.40 0.46 -11.27
C VAL A 489 17.81 -0.78 -12.07
N THR A 490 19.01 -0.82 -12.64
CA THR A 490 19.52 -2.00 -13.35
C THR A 490 20.15 -2.97 -12.36
N THR A 491 21.00 -2.46 -11.47
CA THR A 491 21.72 -3.28 -10.50
C THR A 491 20.97 -3.49 -9.20
N GLY A 492 19.99 -2.63 -8.87
CA GLY A 492 19.28 -2.61 -7.59
C GLY A 492 20.06 -1.95 -6.45
N ASN A 493 21.21 -1.35 -6.75
CA ASN A 493 22.08 -0.73 -5.76
C ASN A 493 21.67 0.71 -5.46
N ARG A 494 21.65 1.05 -4.17
CA ARG A 494 21.44 2.42 -3.70
C ARG A 494 22.62 3.31 -4.13
N ILE A 495 22.30 4.48 -4.66
CA ILE A 495 23.27 5.52 -5.08
C ILE A 495 23.38 6.62 -4.01
N SER A 496 22.27 6.91 -3.31
CA SER A 496 22.17 7.99 -2.33
C SER A 496 21.78 7.47 -0.95
N ASN A 497 22.40 7.98 0.10
CA ASN A 497 22.00 7.71 1.50
C ASN A 497 20.94 8.70 2.01
N SER A 498 20.46 9.58 1.14
CA SER A 498 19.42 10.54 1.46
C SER A 498 18.07 9.87 1.65
N ARG A 499 17.26 10.43 2.54
CA ARG A 499 15.88 10.01 2.77
C ARG A 499 15.01 11.14 3.33
N PRO A 500 13.70 11.14 3.07
CA PRO A 500 12.77 12.08 3.70
C PRO A 500 12.52 11.76 5.17
N ILE A 501 12.18 12.77 5.97
CA ILE A 501 11.64 12.61 7.33
C ILE A 501 10.31 13.35 7.43
N MET A 502 9.29 12.74 8.06
CA MET A 502 7.97 13.38 8.11
C MET A 502 7.87 14.35 9.29
N CYS A 503 7.80 15.64 9.01
CA CYS A 503 7.68 16.70 10.02
C CYS A 503 6.95 17.95 9.53
N GLU A 504 6.71 18.08 8.22
CA GLU A 504 5.94 19.17 7.64
C GLU A 504 4.47 18.78 7.52
N SER A 505 3.59 19.59 8.09
CA SER A 505 2.13 19.44 7.98
C SER A 505 1.47 20.81 7.93
N ASP A 506 0.27 20.88 7.35
CA ASP A 506 -0.56 22.07 7.35
C ASP A 506 -2.03 21.68 7.15
N PHE A 507 -2.96 22.60 7.42
CA PHE A 507 -4.37 22.37 7.12
C PHE A 507 -4.72 22.79 5.68
N GLU A 508 -5.39 21.90 4.95
CA GLU A 508 -5.94 22.17 3.61
C GLU A 508 -7.46 22.11 3.61
N GLY A 509 -8.09 22.82 2.67
CA GLY A 509 -9.54 22.85 2.49
C GLY A 509 -10.18 24.10 3.08
N PHE A 510 -11.51 24.09 3.17
CA PHE A 510 -12.30 25.24 3.57
C PHE A 510 -13.44 24.83 4.51
N GLY A 511 -13.73 25.66 5.50
CA GLY A 511 -14.82 25.46 6.45
C GLY A 511 -14.76 24.10 7.16
N VAL A 512 -15.90 23.42 7.24
CA VAL A 512 -16.04 22.12 7.93
C VAL A 512 -15.28 20.96 7.27
N ASN A 513 -14.83 21.13 6.01
CA ASN A 513 -14.06 20.11 5.27
C ASN A 513 -12.54 20.36 5.34
N LYS A 514 -12.11 21.39 6.06
CA LYS A 514 -10.69 21.65 6.29
C LYS A 514 -10.11 20.53 7.16
N HIS A 515 -8.96 19.98 6.78
CA HIS A 515 -8.34 18.82 7.41
C HIS A 515 -6.81 18.97 7.39
N LEU A 516 -6.13 18.29 8.32
CA LEU A 516 -4.67 18.27 8.34
C LEU A 516 -4.15 17.42 7.16
N ARG A 517 -3.03 17.83 6.57
CA ARG A 517 -2.30 17.07 5.57
C ARG A 517 -0.80 17.15 5.80
N HIS A 518 -0.07 16.22 5.20
CA HIS A 518 1.37 16.34 5.09
C HIS A 518 1.77 17.36 4.02
N GLY A 519 2.82 18.10 4.33
CA GLY A 519 3.51 18.99 3.40
C GLY A 519 4.54 18.24 2.55
N GLN A 520 5.31 19.00 1.77
CA GLN A 520 6.54 18.47 1.19
C GLN A 520 7.54 18.23 2.33
N GLN A 521 8.03 17.02 2.44
CA GLN A 521 8.95 16.65 3.51
C GLN A 521 10.39 17.02 3.17
N PRO A 522 11.19 17.45 4.16
CA PRO A 522 12.62 17.62 3.96
C PRO A 522 13.29 16.27 3.75
N GLU A 523 14.35 16.28 2.97
CA GLU A 523 15.13 15.11 2.64
C GLU A 523 16.62 15.39 2.88
N GLY A 524 17.32 14.41 3.44
CA GLY A 524 18.76 14.49 3.68
C GLY A 524 19.35 13.20 4.23
N THR A 525 20.67 13.20 4.42
CA THR A 525 21.40 12.07 5.01
C THR A 525 21.04 11.92 6.49
N PRO A 526 20.81 10.69 7.00
CA PRO A 526 20.53 10.47 8.41
C PRO A 526 21.71 10.89 9.30
N TYR A 527 21.40 11.58 10.40
CA TYR A 527 22.38 11.92 11.45
C TYR A 527 22.42 10.92 12.60
N ILE A 528 21.37 10.10 12.74
CA ILE A 528 21.28 9.02 13.73
C ILE A 528 21.61 7.74 12.98
N HIS A 529 22.54 6.97 13.55
CA HIS A 529 22.99 5.69 13.04
C HIS A 529 22.59 4.55 13.96
N ASP A 530 22.61 3.33 13.43
CA ASP A 530 22.32 2.06 14.12
C ASP A 530 20.87 1.88 14.57
N MET A 531 20.02 2.88 14.36
CA MET A 531 18.58 2.80 14.62
C MET A 531 17.78 3.73 13.70
N PRO A 532 16.52 3.39 13.41
CA PRO A 532 15.63 4.27 12.67
C PRO A 532 15.27 5.51 13.51
N THR A 533 14.91 6.60 12.84
CA THR A 533 14.69 7.91 13.49
C THR A 533 13.23 8.15 13.78
N LEU A 534 12.89 8.47 15.03
CA LEU A 534 11.54 8.87 15.45
C LEU A 534 11.06 10.11 14.70
N HIS A 535 9.79 10.09 14.33
CA HIS A 535 9.06 11.22 13.77
C HIS A 535 7.55 11.06 14.06
N PRO A 536 6.75 12.13 13.98
CA PRO A 536 5.35 12.11 14.42
C PRO A 536 4.38 11.40 13.47
N PHE A 537 4.70 11.28 12.18
CA PHE A 537 3.69 11.04 11.16
C PHE A 537 3.84 9.71 10.46
N TRP A 538 2.72 9.20 9.95
CA TRP A 538 2.67 8.00 9.12
C TRP A 538 2.49 8.40 7.65
N ALA A 539 3.09 7.65 6.74
CA ALA A 539 3.01 7.86 5.31
C ALA A 539 2.45 6.63 4.58
N ALA A 540 1.63 6.89 3.58
CA ALA A 540 0.92 5.89 2.81
C ALA A 540 1.74 5.18 1.74
N GLY A 541 2.70 5.88 1.13
CA GLY A 541 3.46 5.32 0.00
C GLY A 541 4.37 4.16 0.41
N PHE A 542 4.84 4.16 1.65
CA PHE A 542 5.56 3.05 2.26
C PHE A 542 5.41 3.04 3.78
N SER A 543 4.98 1.90 4.32
CA SER A 543 5.02 1.64 5.76
C SER A 543 5.33 0.17 6.03
N PHE A 544 6.24 -0.10 6.97
CA PHE A 544 6.66 -1.42 7.40
C PHE A 544 6.51 -1.53 8.92
N GLY A 545 5.82 -2.56 9.41
CA GLY A 545 5.69 -2.80 10.85
C GLY A 545 5.15 -4.19 11.14
N ARG A 546 4.94 -4.50 12.40
CA ARG A 546 4.32 -5.77 12.79
C ARG A 546 2.92 -5.91 12.22
N GLY A 547 2.55 -7.13 11.85
CA GLY A 547 1.25 -7.41 11.25
C GLY A 547 0.06 -7.07 12.15
N HIS A 548 0.22 -7.04 13.48
CA HIS A 548 -0.82 -6.55 14.39
C HIS A 548 -1.21 -5.08 14.14
N PHE A 549 -0.38 -4.27 13.47
CA PHE A 549 -0.75 -2.92 13.01
C PHE A 549 -1.92 -2.95 12.01
N VAL A 550 -1.88 -3.86 11.02
CA VAL A 550 -2.95 -4.03 10.02
C VAL A 550 -4.27 -4.44 10.68
N VAL A 551 -4.16 -5.28 11.71
CA VAL A 551 -5.30 -5.79 12.48
C VAL A 551 -5.92 -4.70 13.36
N ASN A 552 -5.11 -3.93 14.07
CA ASN A 552 -5.58 -2.93 15.02
C ASN A 552 -6.00 -1.61 14.36
N VAL A 553 -5.35 -1.23 13.25
CA VAL A 553 -5.54 0.04 12.56
C VAL A 553 -5.89 -0.18 11.08
N PRO A 554 -6.98 -0.92 10.78
CA PRO A 554 -7.32 -1.18 9.38
C PRO A 554 -7.87 0.04 8.68
N TYR A 555 -7.72 0.09 7.36
CA TYR A 555 -8.42 1.09 6.54
C TYR A 555 -9.92 1.01 6.74
N ASP A 556 -10.52 2.19 6.85
CA ASP A 556 -11.95 2.36 7.02
C ASP A 556 -12.66 2.31 5.67
N GLN A 557 -13.54 1.32 5.49
CA GLN A 557 -14.30 1.15 4.26
C GLN A 557 -15.25 2.31 3.97
N HIS A 558 -15.67 3.06 5.00
CA HIS A 558 -16.65 4.14 4.91
C HIS A 558 -16.01 5.50 4.53
N LEU A 559 -14.78 5.47 4.00
CA LEU A 559 -14.04 6.65 3.55
C LEU A 559 -13.88 6.70 2.02
N PRO A 560 -14.96 6.67 1.22
CA PRO A 560 -14.85 6.80 -0.23
C PRO A 560 -14.30 8.18 -0.57
N TRP A 561 -13.49 8.22 -1.63
CA TRP A 561 -12.83 9.40 -2.21
C TRP A 561 -11.78 10.08 -1.34
N ILE A 562 -11.40 9.48 -0.22
CA ILE A 562 -10.27 9.96 0.57
C ILE A 562 -8.97 9.55 -0.12
N PHE A 563 -8.15 10.55 -0.41
CA PHE A 563 -6.77 10.42 -0.89
C PHE A 563 -5.88 11.28 0.02
N GLN A 564 -6.12 12.59 0.04
CA GLN A 564 -5.58 13.46 1.09
C GLN A 564 -6.35 13.24 2.40
N GLY A 565 -5.62 13.11 3.51
CA GLY A 565 -6.16 12.89 4.85
C GLY A 565 -6.04 11.45 5.36
N GLU A 566 -5.91 10.44 4.48
CA GLU A 566 -5.76 9.04 4.93
C GLU A 566 -4.53 8.84 5.81
N GLU A 567 -3.45 9.55 5.50
CA GLU A 567 -2.17 9.44 6.20
C GLU A 567 -2.28 9.93 7.65
N ILE A 568 -2.96 11.06 7.84
CA ILE A 568 -3.29 11.59 9.16
C ILE A 568 -4.25 10.65 9.89
N SER A 569 -5.22 10.07 9.18
CA SER A 569 -6.20 9.16 9.77
C SER A 569 -5.54 7.92 10.36
N ILE A 570 -4.71 7.23 9.57
CA ILE A 570 -3.95 6.07 10.02
C ILE A 570 -2.93 6.46 11.10
N GLY A 571 -2.26 7.60 10.95
CA GLY A 571 -1.29 8.13 11.92
C GLY A 571 -1.89 8.36 13.31
N LEU A 572 -3.02 9.06 13.39
CA LEU A 572 -3.67 9.37 14.68
C LEU A 572 -4.34 8.15 15.30
N ARG A 573 -4.97 7.30 14.47
CA ARG A 573 -5.52 6.04 14.96
C ARG A 573 -4.41 5.14 15.49
N GLY A 574 -3.31 4.95 14.76
CA GLY A 574 -2.18 4.17 15.28
C GLY A 574 -1.57 4.77 16.55
N PHE A 575 -1.38 6.08 16.61
CA PHE A 575 -0.96 6.73 17.84
C PHE A 575 -1.87 6.38 19.03
N SER A 576 -3.19 6.48 18.86
CA SER A 576 -4.18 6.19 19.91
C SER A 576 -4.21 4.72 20.38
N TYR A 577 -3.65 3.80 19.59
CA TYR A 577 -3.45 2.38 19.94
C TYR A 577 -2.06 2.09 20.52
N GLY A 578 -1.16 3.08 20.56
CA GLY A 578 0.17 2.95 21.14
C GLY A 578 1.32 2.79 20.14
N TYR A 579 1.08 2.98 18.85
CA TYR A 579 2.12 2.87 17.81
C TYR A 579 3.00 4.12 17.72
N ASP A 580 4.27 3.92 17.36
CA ASP A 580 5.27 4.98 17.18
C ASP A 580 5.86 4.92 15.78
N TYR A 581 6.05 6.08 15.15
CA TYR A 581 6.51 6.17 13.78
C TYR A 581 8.00 6.48 13.72
N TYR A 582 8.67 5.76 12.84
CA TYR A 582 10.09 5.90 12.59
C TYR A 582 10.31 6.03 11.09
N THR A 583 11.30 6.79 10.68
CA THR A 583 11.80 6.72 9.31
C THR A 583 12.96 5.73 9.32
N PRO A 584 13.02 4.76 8.39
CA PRO A 584 14.17 3.86 8.25
C PRO A 584 15.49 4.66 8.19
N GLU A 585 16.56 4.18 8.81
CA GLU A 585 17.89 4.79 8.61
C GLU A 585 18.29 4.75 7.13
N ARG A 586 18.06 3.61 6.50
CA ARG A 586 18.42 3.27 5.12
C ARG A 586 17.16 3.00 4.29
N ALA A 587 17.04 3.71 3.16
CA ALA A 587 15.89 3.57 2.25
C ALA A 587 15.94 2.25 1.48
N VAL A 588 14.91 1.41 1.65
CA VAL A 588 14.85 0.05 1.09
C VAL A 588 14.08 -0.04 -0.23
N CYS A 589 13.47 1.07 -0.64
CA CYS A 589 12.80 1.21 -1.93
C CYS A 589 12.63 2.68 -2.32
N PHE A 590 12.32 2.92 -3.60
CA PHE A 590 12.24 4.24 -4.21
C PHE A 590 11.03 4.38 -5.11
N HIS A 591 10.48 5.58 -5.23
CA HIS A 591 9.22 5.83 -5.91
C HIS A 591 9.41 6.46 -7.29
N TYR A 592 8.62 6.04 -8.28
CA TYR A 592 8.58 6.68 -9.60
C TYR A 592 7.70 7.95 -9.57
N TYR A 593 8.32 9.12 -9.38
CA TYR A 593 7.60 10.41 -9.45
C TYR A 593 7.45 10.94 -10.89
N GLY A 594 6.58 11.93 -11.07
CA GLY A 594 6.50 12.70 -12.33
C GLY A 594 5.97 11.91 -13.54
N ARG A 595 5.28 10.80 -13.30
CA ARG A 595 4.74 9.91 -14.33
C ARG A 595 3.66 10.62 -15.16
N LYS A 596 3.76 10.54 -16.48
CA LYS A 596 2.84 11.18 -17.42
C LYS A 596 1.81 10.18 -17.92
N ASP A 597 0.60 10.68 -18.20
CA ASP A 597 -0.47 9.95 -18.88
C ASP A 597 -0.94 8.66 -18.17
N VAL A 598 -0.73 8.57 -16.85
CA VAL A 598 -1.28 7.49 -16.02
C VAL A 598 -2.73 7.83 -15.65
N PRO A 599 -3.71 6.94 -15.90
CA PRO A 599 -5.09 7.16 -15.48
C PRO A 599 -5.18 7.31 -13.96
N LEU A 600 -6.06 8.20 -13.51
CA LEU A 600 -6.31 8.42 -12.08
C LEU A 600 -7.79 8.13 -11.79
N PHE A 601 -8.07 7.55 -10.63
CA PHE A 601 -9.42 7.19 -10.21
C PHE A 601 -10.40 8.38 -10.16
N TRP A 602 -9.88 9.61 -10.17
CA TRP A 602 -10.64 10.85 -10.34
C TRP A 602 -11.53 10.84 -11.60
N GLU A 603 -11.24 10.02 -12.61
CA GLU A 603 -12.12 9.83 -13.78
C GLU A 603 -13.53 9.34 -13.40
N ASN A 604 -13.66 8.62 -12.27
CA ASN A 604 -14.94 8.15 -11.74
C ASN A 604 -15.71 9.22 -10.95
N SER A 605 -15.16 10.42 -10.75
CA SER A 605 -15.76 11.45 -9.86
C SER A 605 -17.18 11.86 -10.27
N ASN A 606 -17.47 11.84 -11.56
CA ASN A 606 -18.79 12.14 -12.09
C ASN A 606 -19.84 11.06 -11.81
N ILE A 607 -19.40 9.82 -11.54
CA ILE A 607 -20.27 8.67 -11.23
C ILE A 607 -20.78 8.77 -9.80
N TYR A 608 -19.90 9.15 -8.88
CA TYR A 608 -20.12 9.14 -7.44
C TYR A 608 -20.02 10.55 -6.83
N ARG A 609 -20.61 11.54 -7.49
CA ARG A 609 -20.51 12.94 -7.04
C ARG A 609 -21.09 13.10 -5.63
N GLY A 610 -20.32 13.74 -4.75
CA GLY A 610 -20.70 14.05 -3.37
C GLY A 610 -20.26 13.04 -2.31
N SER A 611 -19.89 11.81 -2.68
CA SER A 611 -19.45 10.82 -1.69
C SER A 611 -18.11 11.16 -1.00
N GLY A 612 -17.30 12.06 -1.55
CA GLY A 612 -16.10 12.53 -0.86
C GLY A 612 -16.39 13.43 0.35
N GLU A 613 -17.48 14.20 0.32
CA GLU A 613 -17.89 14.99 1.49
C GLU A 613 -18.33 14.06 2.64
N TYR A 614 -18.98 12.94 2.30
CA TYR A 614 -19.33 11.89 3.25
C TYR A 614 -18.08 11.32 3.94
N GLY A 615 -17.11 10.88 3.13
CA GLY A 615 -15.85 10.32 3.64
C GLY A 615 -15.12 11.32 4.52
N MET A 616 -15.02 12.59 4.09
CA MET A 616 -14.24 13.59 4.83
C MET A 616 -14.90 13.97 6.17
N LYS A 617 -16.23 14.06 6.22
CA LYS A 617 -16.96 14.29 7.49
C LYS A 617 -16.71 13.17 8.49
N ARG A 618 -16.79 11.91 8.04
CA ARG A 618 -16.47 10.75 8.89
C ARG A 618 -15.01 10.78 9.34
N LEU A 619 -14.07 10.99 8.40
CA LEU A 619 -12.64 11.03 8.69
C LEU A 619 -12.34 12.04 9.80
N ASN A 620 -12.74 13.30 9.61
CA ASN A 620 -12.48 14.37 10.55
C ASN A 620 -13.15 14.12 11.91
N ALA A 621 -14.37 13.58 11.92
CA ALA A 621 -15.05 13.27 13.17
C ALA A 621 -14.34 12.15 13.96
N ILE A 622 -13.90 11.07 13.30
CA ILE A 622 -13.19 9.96 13.98
C ILE A 622 -11.89 10.43 14.62
N ILE A 623 -11.13 11.29 13.93
CA ILE A 623 -9.81 11.75 14.41
C ILE A 623 -9.87 13.05 15.20
N HIS A 624 -11.07 13.47 15.61
CA HIS A 624 -11.31 14.68 16.38
C HIS A 624 -10.69 15.94 15.73
N MET A 625 -10.80 16.05 14.40
CA MET A 625 -10.36 17.20 13.58
C MET A 625 -11.53 17.98 12.98
N ASP A 626 -12.76 17.70 13.40
CA ASP A 626 -13.91 18.47 12.98
C ASP A 626 -13.80 19.93 13.45
N ALA A 627 -14.10 20.85 12.54
CA ALA A 627 -14.17 22.27 12.88
C ALA A 627 -15.25 22.47 13.96
N PRO A 628 -15.08 23.42 14.90
CA PRO A 628 -16.13 23.75 15.86
C PRO A 628 -17.43 24.04 15.12
N THR A 629 -18.45 23.21 15.32
CA THR A 629 -19.76 23.49 14.74
C THR A 629 -20.39 24.70 15.43
N PRO A 630 -21.07 25.59 14.68
CA PRO A 630 -21.87 26.63 15.28
C PRO A 630 -22.87 26.04 16.30
N PRO A 631 -23.15 26.72 17.42
CA PRO A 631 -24.11 26.23 18.42
C PRO A 631 -25.45 25.84 17.76
N GLY A 632 -25.90 24.60 18.00
CA GLY A 632 -27.15 24.06 17.44
C GLY A 632 -27.00 23.32 16.10
N GLN A 633 -25.79 23.20 15.55
CA GLN A 633 -25.49 22.34 14.41
C GLN A 633 -24.56 21.19 14.85
N ASN A 634 -24.92 19.95 14.49
CA ASN A 634 -24.01 18.80 14.57
C ASN A 634 -23.63 18.41 13.15
N VAL A 635 -22.34 18.12 12.91
CA VAL A 635 -21.95 17.44 11.66
C VAL A 635 -22.49 16.02 11.78
N ASP A 636 -23.49 15.70 10.95
CA ASP A 636 -24.01 14.35 10.86
C ASP A 636 -23.07 13.49 10.01
N TRP A 637 -22.66 12.34 10.53
CA TRP A 637 -21.75 11.39 9.89
C TRP A 637 -22.08 9.96 10.33
N ILE A 638 -21.73 8.98 9.50
CA ILE A 638 -22.02 7.56 9.77
C ILE A 638 -21.22 7.03 10.96
N ARG A 639 -21.88 6.49 11.98
CA ARG A 639 -21.21 5.84 13.13
C ARG A 639 -21.05 4.32 13.00
N ALA A 640 -21.41 3.75 11.85
CA ALA A 640 -21.24 2.32 11.61
C ALA A 640 -19.77 1.92 11.77
N ASP A 641 -19.56 0.73 12.34
CA ASP A 641 -18.25 0.13 12.54
C ASP A 641 -17.24 1.06 13.26
N GLU A 642 -17.71 2.00 14.10
CA GLU A 642 -16.84 2.92 14.83
C GLU A 642 -15.89 2.17 15.79
N LEU A 643 -16.34 1.08 16.41
CA LEU A 643 -15.44 0.21 17.20
C LEU A 643 -14.33 -0.40 16.33
N LYS A 644 -14.62 -0.63 15.04
CA LYS A 644 -13.68 -1.23 14.08
C LYS A 644 -12.71 -0.19 13.52
N TYR A 645 -13.21 0.99 13.15
CA TYR A 645 -12.43 1.98 12.41
C TYR A 645 -12.14 3.27 13.18
N GLY A 646 -12.53 3.33 14.45
CA GLY A 646 -12.33 4.49 15.31
C GLY A 646 -10.94 4.58 15.93
N ILE A 647 -10.86 5.40 16.97
CA ILE A 647 -9.66 5.65 17.77
C ILE A 647 -9.59 4.71 18.99
N GLY A 648 -8.36 4.39 19.40
CA GLY A 648 -8.07 3.70 20.65
C GLY A 648 -8.10 4.65 21.84
N LYS A 649 -7.95 4.08 23.04
CA LYS A 649 -7.90 4.78 24.33
C LYS A 649 -6.56 4.64 25.02
N VAL A 650 -5.56 4.03 24.37
CA VAL A 650 -4.21 3.84 24.94
C VAL A 650 -3.49 5.18 25.05
N ARG A 651 -3.65 6.05 24.05
CA ARG A 651 -3.13 7.42 24.06
C ARG A 651 -4.23 8.37 23.61
N ASP A 652 -4.35 9.48 24.32
CA ASP A 652 -5.32 10.52 23.99
C ASP A 652 -4.82 11.40 22.85
N LEU A 653 -5.68 11.71 21.87
CA LEU A 653 -5.29 12.50 20.71
C LEU A 653 -4.88 13.93 21.06
N GLN A 654 -5.42 14.53 22.13
CA GLN A 654 -4.97 15.86 22.57
C GLN A 654 -3.50 15.85 22.95
N THR A 655 -2.99 14.74 23.50
CA THR A 655 -1.56 14.59 23.77
C THR A 655 -0.73 14.69 22.49
N PHE A 656 -1.16 14.06 21.40
CA PHE A 656 -0.48 14.17 20.11
C PHE A 656 -0.48 15.63 19.63
N PHE A 657 -1.65 16.27 19.66
CA PHE A 657 -1.82 17.64 19.19
C PHE A 657 -0.96 18.62 19.98
N ASP A 658 -0.96 18.52 21.32
CA ASP A 658 -0.16 19.40 22.17
C ASP A 658 1.34 19.17 21.99
N VAL A 659 1.78 17.90 21.90
CA VAL A 659 3.20 17.55 21.75
C VAL A 659 3.78 18.11 20.45
N PHE A 660 3.01 18.04 19.36
CA PHE A 660 3.48 18.44 18.02
C PHE A 660 2.96 19.81 17.55
N GLY A 661 2.35 20.60 18.45
CA GLY A 661 1.93 21.96 18.15
C GLY A 661 0.80 22.06 17.12
N ILE A 662 -0.18 21.16 17.18
CA ILE A 662 -1.33 21.15 16.27
C ILE A 662 -2.53 21.75 16.99
N HIS A 663 -3.07 22.85 16.45
CA HIS A 663 -4.19 23.58 17.03
C HIS A 663 -5.45 23.28 16.23
N VAL A 664 -6.16 22.22 16.64
CA VAL A 664 -7.31 21.71 15.89
C VAL A 664 -8.45 22.73 15.77
N LYS A 665 -8.78 23.44 16.86
CA LYS A 665 -9.90 24.41 16.87
C LYS A 665 -9.65 25.57 15.93
N GLU A 666 -8.42 26.06 15.91
CA GLU A 666 -7.94 27.15 15.06
C GLU A 666 -7.57 26.66 13.64
N GLN A 667 -7.52 25.33 13.46
CA GLN A 667 -7.09 24.66 12.24
C GLN A 667 -5.77 25.21 11.70
N ARG A 668 -4.77 25.32 12.58
CA ARG A 668 -3.39 25.76 12.28
C ARG A 668 -2.39 24.83 12.95
N VAL A 669 -1.13 24.94 12.54
CA VAL A 669 0.00 24.25 13.17
C VAL A 669 1.06 25.26 13.62
N GLU A 670 1.86 24.90 14.61
CA GLU A 670 3.14 25.54 14.89
C GLU A 670 4.13 25.16 13.78
N HIS A 671 4.72 26.17 13.12
CA HIS A 671 5.61 25.93 11.98
C HIS A 671 7.02 25.53 12.44
N ASN A 672 7.83 25.00 11.51
CA ASN A 672 9.23 24.61 11.70
C ASN A 672 9.47 23.38 12.61
N LEU A 673 8.47 22.50 12.77
CA LEU A 673 8.56 21.27 13.58
C LEU A 673 9.79 20.40 13.22
N CYS A 674 10.23 20.44 11.96
CA CYS A 674 11.44 19.76 11.50
C CYS A 674 12.74 20.18 12.21
N ARG A 675 12.78 21.30 12.92
CA ARG A 675 13.93 21.68 13.77
C ARG A 675 14.08 20.75 14.97
N PHE A 676 12.95 20.28 15.50
CA PHE A 676 12.85 19.37 16.63
C PHE A 676 12.92 17.90 16.21
N VAL A 677 12.23 17.52 15.13
CA VAL A 677 12.22 16.15 14.62
C VAL A 677 13.63 15.72 14.19
N GLY A 678 14.02 14.48 14.53
CA GLY A 678 15.40 13.99 14.40
C GLY A 678 16.11 13.87 15.75
N ARG A 679 17.38 14.28 15.83
CA ARG A 679 18.21 14.15 17.05
C ARG A 679 17.56 14.72 18.32
N PRO A 680 16.95 15.92 18.32
CA PRO A 680 16.32 16.48 19.52
C PRO A 680 15.14 15.63 20.00
N MET A 681 14.20 15.29 19.10
CA MET A 681 13.07 14.42 19.41
C MET A 681 13.50 13.03 19.89
N GLN A 682 14.49 12.42 19.22
CA GLN A 682 15.02 11.12 19.61
C GLN A 682 15.56 11.15 21.05
N LYS A 683 16.37 12.17 21.38
CA LYS A 683 16.95 12.35 22.71
C LYS A 683 15.89 12.58 23.78
N GLU A 684 14.85 13.35 23.46
CA GLU A 684 13.77 13.66 24.39
C GLU A 684 12.86 12.45 24.63
N PHE A 685 12.54 11.66 23.59
CA PHE A 685 11.47 10.67 23.66
C PHE A 685 11.95 9.25 23.96
N ILE A 686 13.10 8.81 23.45
CA ILE A 686 13.62 7.45 23.67
C ILE A 686 13.77 7.07 25.15
N PRO A 687 14.14 7.97 26.09
CA PRO A 687 14.14 7.64 27.52
C PRO A 687 12.79 7.16 28.07
N PHE A 688 11.69 7.46 27.37
CA PHE A 688 10.33 7.03 27.74
C PHE A 688 9.84 5.81 26.96
N LEU A 689 10.70 5.16 26.17
CA LEU A 689 10.42 3.84 25.62
C LEU A 689 10.27 2.84 26.77
N ARG A 690 9.15 2.11 26.80
CA ARG A 690 8.89 1.16 27.88
C ARG A 690 9.92 0.05 27.87
N SER A 691 10.32 -0.43 29.05
CA SER A 691 11.30 -1.51 29.19
C SER A 691 10.84 -2.86 28.63
N ASN A 692 9.53 -3.01 28.38
CA ASN A 692 8.95 -4.18 27.72
C ASN A 692 8.77 -3.98 26.20
N GLU A 693 9.37 -2.93 25.64
CA GLU A 693 9.38 -2.59 24.21
C GLU A 693 7.99 -2.27 23.60
N MET A 694 6.93 -2.15 24.41
CA MET A 694 5.57 -1.84 23.94
C MET A 694 5.36 -0.33 23.75
N GLY A 695 6.17 0.29 22.90
CA GLY A 695 6.05 1.69 22.52
C GLY A 695 6.42 2.71 23.60
N LEU A 696 6.45 3.98 23.19
CA LEU A 696 6.71 5.14 24.03
C LEU A 696 5.58 5.39 25.04
N ASP A 697 5.95 5.81 26.24
CA ASP A 697 5.03 6.24 27.29
C ASP A 697 4.78 7.74 27.25
N TYR A 698 3.91 8.17 26.32
CA TYR A 698 3.55 9.58 26.14
C TYR A 698 2.95 10.24 27.40
N GLY A 699 2.41 9.47 28.34
CA GLY A 699 1.97 9.98 29.64
C GLY A 699 3.11 10.54 30.51
N LYS A 700 4.36 10.20 30.20
CA LYS A 700 5.57 10.74 30.86
C LYS A 700 6.26 11.84 30.04
N ILE A 701 5.81 12.11 28.82
CA ILE A 701 6.38 13.13 27.95
C ILE A 701 5.68 14.48 28.22
N SER A 702 6.37 15.37 28.93
CA SER A 702 5.90 16.72 29.19
C SER A 702 6.24 17.74 28.09
N PHE A 703 7.04 17.34 27.10
CA PHE A 703 7.45 18.20 25.99
C PHE A 703 6.25 18.69 25.17
N ARG A 704 6.26 19.96 24.75
CA ARG A 704 5.25 20.60 23.91
C ARG A 704 5.94 21.49 22.90
N TYR A 705 5.76 21.21 21.62
CA TYR A 705 6.38 22.00 20.55
C TYR A 705 5.66 23.34 20.36
N THR A 706 6.44 24.40 20.17
CA THR A 706 5.98 25.73 19.74
C THR A 706 6.91 26.25 18.66
N GLU A 707 6.44 27.16 17.80
CA GLU A 707 7.26 27.77 16.74
C GLU A 707 8.45 28.59 17.31
N GLU A 708 8.35 29.00 18.58
CA GLU A 708 9.41 29.67 19.34
C GLU A 708 10.49 28.71 19.86
N TRP A 709 10.31 27.39 19.72
CA TRP A 709 11.30 26.42 20.18
C TRP A 709 12.62 26.60 19.44
N ILE A 710 13.69 26.78 20.22
CA ILE A 710 15.07 26.91 19.72
C ILE A 710 15.84 25.65 20.14
N ARG A 711 16.65 25.13 19.22
CA ARG A 711 17.46 23.96 19.50
C ARG A 711 18.51 24.33 20.57
N PRO A 712 18.68 23.55 21.67
CA PRO A 712 19.58 23.95 22.77
C PRO A 712 21.06 24.16 22.39
N ASP A 713 21.49 23.66 21.23
CA ASP A 713 22.83 23.79 20.67
C ASP A 713 22.94 24.84 19.54
N GLU A 714 21.85 25.55 19.23
CA GLU A 714 21.81 26.76 18.37
C GLU A 714 21.67 28.02 19.25
#